data_AF-A0A9D8FTI5-F1
#
_entry.id   AF-A0A9D8FTI5-F1
#
_cell.length_a   1.000
_cell.length_b   1.000
_cell.length_c   1.000
_cell.angle_alpha   90.00
_cell.angle_beta   90.00
_cell.angle_gamma   90.00
#
_symmetry.space_group_name_H-M   'P 1'
#
loop_
_entity.id
_entity.type
_entity.pdbx_description
1 polymer ?
#
loop_
_entity_poly.entity_id
_entity_poly.type
_entity_poly.pdbx_seq_one_letter_code
_entity_poly.pdbx_strand_id
1 'polypeptide(L)'
;MMEFHISRQARDLYRFDASLFSLSGSVLFADFHAVRVFAQEMNERRDLISFPEQSVKAGQINAMGLIDEVLHYVIGLYRQQRNPSVWGEALGWLYERLGRQPVDETLRRFADEFPPVAVYRREVALEAYLEGSTEGVPHRQLVLEEMMLLWLANANPATAPFQELFDDAVLERETAYRSLVAHLQAFFHAQPSFGPEGQDLVGMLHSPAVAVPHSLSGQLEYIRERWGYLIGSYLYRLLSSLDLIKEEEKLVFGGPGRALVYDFRGLEAEYERFSSDSDWMPRAVLLAKNSYVWLDQLSKEYGRSITRLDQIPDQELDKLARWGFTGLWLIGLWERSRASRTIKQMCGNPEAVASAYSLFDYRIADGLGGHQAYENLRARAWARGVRLASDMVPNHVGIDSPWVIDHPDWFIGQDHSPFPAYTFGGPDLSWDGRVGIYLEDHYYDRTDAAVVFRLHDRASGRERYIFHGNDGTSMPWNDTAQLNYLDPVVREAVTRKILDVARMFPIIRFDAAMTLAKRHFRRLWYPEPGSGGAIPGRAAHGMTAEQFDALMPSEFWRDVVDRVAQEAPDTLLLAEAFWMMEGHFVRTLGMHRVYNSAFMNMLRDERNAEYRLVIRNTLEFDPRILARYVNFMNNPDERTAIDQFGSGDKYLGICTLMATMPGLPMFGHGQVEGLREKYGMEYRRAYWDEGPDPHLVAAHESQIFPLLRQRHLFAGAESFLLYDLVSPEGFVNEDVFAYSNAAGGERCLVVYHNRYAEARGWIHTSASYAAPGQEGPLVRKSLGQGLGLSDDPAAFCIFRDHVSGLEFIRVSGEMHERGMYVELGAYQRHVFLGFREVLDNEWHQYAHLASYLDGRGVPSIEEALHEVFLQPIHAPFRELLNAGHLRWLIDHRLTDPDAQLVSEVGSEAERRARRLLDEARRFTGGTGDPAAIAHEIRLKLEAILRLPVLEARYPLPDSALQAIRARLEGDPAVWPTLLGWLFTHALGEVAGDEGFAGRSLSWMEEWLLSKLVAASFQDLGMDEGAAWWAVGTVKILIAHCGWWDLDGAGEGQASQVLMSWLRDSGVQGYLQVNRHRGVLWFNHEAFEELTSWMLLLAAVEISAQPELAPEKVARRLDACYKVIAALQRAEEASEYQVAKLVEAAREPAHPK
;
A
#
# COMPACT_ATOMS: atom_id res chain seq x y z
N MET A 1 -31.53 -52.67 -21.80
CA MET A 1 -31.99 -51.91 -20.61
C MET A 1 -31.82 -52.87 -19.44
N MET A 2 -30.95 -52.55 -18.48
CA MET A 2 -30.40 -53.48 -17.49
C MET A 2 -30.28 -52.81 -16.10
N GLU A 3 -30.09 -53.60 -15.02
CA GLU A 3 -30.39 -53.24 -13.61
C GLU A 3 -29.14 -53.11 -12.71
N PHE A 4 -29.07 -52.12 -11.80
CA PHE A 4 -28.08 -52.14 -10.69
C PHE A 4 -28.60 -52.98 -9.51
N HIS A 5 -27.95 -54.08 -9.16
CA HIS A 5 -28.43 -55.02 -8.13
C HIS A 5 -28.26 -54.48 -6.71
N ILE A 6 -29.37 -54.05 -6.12
CA ILE A 6 -29.46 -53.76 -4.69
C ILE A 6 -30.28 -54.86 -4.02
N SER A 7 -29.73 -55.46 -2.97
CA SER A 7 -30.36 -56.54 -2.21
C SER A 7 -31.73 -56.11 -1.67
N ARG A 8 -32.67 -57.05 -1.63
CA ARG A 8 -33.99 -56.86 -1.01
C ARG A 8 -33.83 -56.34 0.42
N GLN A 9 -32.89 -56.91 1.16
CA GLN A 9 -32.59 -56.53 2.53
C GLN A 9 -32.13 -55.07 2.63
N ALA A 10 -31.24 -54.60 1.74
CA ALA A 10 -30.82 -53.20 1.73
C ALA A 10 -31.97 -52.25 1.35
N ARG A 11 -32.80 -52.63 0.36
CA ARG A 11 -34.00 -51.83 -0.01
C ARG A 11 -34.98 -51.69 1.16
N ASP A 12 -35.21 -52.77 1.91
CA ASP A 12 -36.08 -52.76 3.09
C ASP A 12 -35.44 -51.98 4.26
N LEU A 13 -34.13 -52.15 4.47
CA LEU A 13 -33.37 -51.53 5.56
C LEU A 13 -33.25 -50.03 5.41
N TYR A 14 -33.03 -49.51 4.19
CA TYR A 14 -32.81 -48.08 3.93
C TYR A 14 -34.04 -47.38 3.34
N ARG A 15 -35.05 -48.11 2.85
CA ARG A 15 -36.29 -47.54 2.28
C ARG A 15 -36.05 -46.47 1.20
N PHE A 16 -35.12 -46.76 0.28
CA PHE A 16 -34.80 -45.85 -0.82
C PHE A 16 -36.04 -45.43 -1.62
N ASP A 17 -36.07 -44.17 -2.08
CA ASP A 17 -37.17 -43.65 -2.89
C ASP A 17 -37.31 -44.45 -4.20
N ALA A 18 -38.55 -44.86 -4.49
CA ALA A 18 -38.91 -45.68 -5.63
C ALA A 18 -38.65 -45.01 -7.00
N SER A 19 -38.52 -43.68 -7.03
CA SER A 19 -38.20 -42.85 -8.21
C SER A 19 -36.71 -42.87 -8.59
N LEU A 20 -35.83 -43.26 -7.64
CA LEU A 20 -34.41 -43.51 -7.91
C LEU A 20 -34.23 -44.70 -8.85
N PHE A 21 -35.27 -45.53 -8.96
CA PHE A 21 -35.31 -46.73 -9.78
C PHE A 21 -36.20 -46.51 -11.01
N SER A 22 -35.70 -46.83 -12.20
CA SER A 22 -36.50 -46.82 -13.43
C SER A 22 -37.68 -47.83 -13.36
N LEU A 23 -38.61 -47.78 -14.33
CA LEU A 23 -39.71 -48.78 -14.45
C LEU A 23 -39.20 -50.24 -14.54
N SER A 24 -37.93 -50.43 -14.90
CA SER A 24 -37.23 -51.72 -14.92
C SER A 24 -36.34 -51.95 -13.69
N GLY A 25 -36.21 -50.99 -12.77
CA GLY A 25 -35.45 -51.14 -11.53
C GLY A 25 -33.99 -50.69 -11.53
N SER A 26 -33.55 -49.96 -12.56
CA SER A 26 -32.19 -49.40 -12.65
C SER A 26 -32.06 -48.19 -11.73
N VAL A 27 -30.99 -48.10 -10.93
CA VAL A 27 -30.70 -46.84 -10.23
C VAL A 27 -30.15 -45.83 -11.25
N LEU A 28 -30.98 -44.87 -11.67
CA LEU A 28 -30.55 -43.81 -12.58
C LEU A 28 -29.92 -42.68 -11.77
N PHE A 29 -28.61 -42.74 -11.55
CA PHE A 29 -27.87 -41.58 -11.03
C PHE A 29 -27.58 -40.59 -12.17
N ALA A 30 -28.66 -40.05 -12.74
CA ALA A 30 -28.57 -38.88 -13.61
C ALA A 30 -28.61 -37.57 -12.80
N ASP A 31 -29.03 -37.64 -11.53
CA ASP A 31 -29.23 -36.51 -10.63
C ASP A 31 -28.37 -36.64 -9.38
N PHE A 32 -27.45 -35.69 -9.16
CA PHE A 32 -26.59 -35.65 -7.97
C PHE A 32 -27.36 -35.41 -6.68
N HIS A 33 -28.53 -34.78 -6.73
CA HIS A 33 -29.40 -34.64 -5.55
C HIS A 33 -29.87 -36.02 -5.07
N ALA A 34 -30.36 -36.85 -5.98
CA ALA A 34 -30.76 -38.23 -5.72
C ALA A 34 -29.62 -39.06 -5.10
N VAL A 35 -28.38 -38.93 -5.59
CA VAL A 35 -27.20 -39.58 -5.01
C VAL A 35 -26.93 -39.11 -3.58
N ARG A 36 -27.01 -37.80 -3.32
CA ARG A 36 -26.78 -37.23 -1.98
C ARG A 36 -27.83 -37.71 -0.98
N VAL A 37 -29.09 -37.80 -1.40
CA VAL A 37 -30.18 -38.37 -0.58
C VAL A 37 -29.92 -39.85 -0.29
N PHE A 38 -29.49 -40.63 -1.29
CA PHE A 38 -29.13 -42.03 -1.11
C PHE A 38 -28.00 -42.21 -0.09
N ALA A 39 -26.95 -41.38 -0.17
CA ALA A 39 -25.84 -41.38 0.79
C ALA A 39 -26.30 -41.03 2.22
N GLN A 40 -27.17 -40.03 2.36
CA GLN A 40 -27.72 -39.62 3.64
C GLN A 40 -28.54 -40.74 4.29
N GLU A 41 -29.49 -41.36 3.58
CA GLU A 41 -30.33 -42.44 4.12
C GLU A 41 -29.50 -43.63 4.62
N MET A 42 -28.36 -43.92 3.96
CA MET A 42 -27.40 -44.91 4.46
C MET A 42 -26.70 -44.45 5.73
N ASN A 43 -26.17 -43.23 5.74
CA ASN A 43 -25.41 -42.69 6.86
C ASN A 43 -26.27 -42.47 8.12
N GLU A 44 -27.54 -42.11 7.97
CA GLU A 44 -28.48 -41.92 9.11
C GLU A 44 -28.80 -43.22 9.85
N ARG A 45 -28.72 -44.38 9.17
CA ARG A 45 -29.02 -45.70 9.76
C ARG A 45 -27.78 -46.46 10.18
N ARG A 46 -26.58 -46.03 9.77
CA ARG A 46 -25.28 -46.58 10.19
C ARG A 46 -24.86 -46.02 11.56
N ASP A 47 -24.13 -46.80 12.35
CA ASP A 47 -23.53 -46.33 13.61
C ASP A 47 -22.22 -45.55 13.35
N LEU A 48 -22.36 -44.31 12.88
CA LEU A 48 -21.23 -43.43 12.60
C LEU A 48 -20.63 -42.79 13.87
N ILE A 49 -21.27 -42.94 15.03
CA ILE A 49 -20.75 -42.45 16.31
C ILE A 49 -19.62 -43.36 16.80
N SER A 50 -19.83 -44.67 16.70
CA SER A 50 -18.82 -45.66 17.09
C SER A 50 -17.81 -45.95 15.98
N PHE A 51 -18.20 -45.79 14.70
CA PHE A 51 -17.40 -46.14 13.52
C PHE A 51 -17.50 -45.06 12.41
N PRO A 52 -16.93 -43.86 12.61
CA PRO A 52 -17.01 -42.77 11.64
C PRO A 52 -16.40 -43.10 10.27
N GLU A 53 -15.45 -44.04 10.21
CA GLU A 53 -14.85 -44.55 8.98
C GLU A 53 -15.83 -45.31 8.08
N GLN A 54 -17.01 -45.70 8.59
CA GLN A 54 -18.08 -46.33 7.81
C GLN A 54 -18.97 -45.31 7.09
N SER A 55 -18.68 -44.01 7.21
CA SER A 55 -19.42 -42.97 6.49
C SER A 55 -19.24 -43.10 4.98
N VAL A 56 -20.35 -42.96 4.27
CA VAL A 56 -20.41 -43.07 2.81
C VAL A 56 -20.49 -41.68 2.20
N LYS A 57 -19.70 -41.43 1.15
CA LYS A 57 -19.74 -40.18 0.37
C LYS A 57 -20.62 -40.32 -0.88
N ALA A 58 -21.30 -39.25 -1.28
CA ALA A 58 -22.16 -39.27 -2.46
C ALA A 58 -21.35 -39.49 -3.75
N GLY A 59 -20.17 -38.88 -3.86
CA GLY A 59 -19.26 -39.10 -4.99
C GLY A 59 -18.87 -40.57 -5.19
N GLN A 60 -18.69 -41.33 -4.10
CA GLN A 60 -18.36 -42.76 -4.17
C GLN A 60 -19.56 -43.61 -4.65
N ILE A 61 -20.78 -43.30 -4.20
CA ILE A 61 -22.01 -43.97 -4.67
C ILE A 61 -22.23 -43.69 -6.16
N ASN A 62 -22.10 -42.44 -6.58
CA ASN A 62 -22.24 -42.05 -7.98
C ASN A 62 -21.20 -42.75 -8.86
N ALA A 63 -19.95 -42.85 -8.38
CA ALA A 63 -18.89 -43.55 -9.10
C ALA A 63 -19.19 -45.04 -9.29
N MET A 64 -19.64 -45.70 -8.22
CA MET A 64 -20.01 -47.12 -8.26
C MET A 64 -21.15 -47.38 -9.26
N GLY A 65 -22.24 -46.60 -9.18
CA GLY A 65 -23.36 -46.74 -10.10
C GLY A 65 -22.98 -46.42 -11.55
N LEU A 66 -22.12 -45.43 -11.78
CA LEU A 66 -21.66 -45.11 -13.12
C LEU A 66 -20.74 -46.18 -13.71
N ILE A 67 -19.88 -46.80 -12.90
CA ILE A 67 -19.06 -47.93 -13.34
C ILE A 67 -19.98 -49.05 -13.84
N ASP A 68 -21.00 -49.42 -13.07
CA ASP A 68 -21.97 -50.44 -13.43
C ASP A 68 -22.71 -50.12 -14.75
N GLU A 69 -23.22 -48.88 -14.91
CA GLU A 69 -23.84 -48.44 -16.16
C GLU A 69 -22.90 -48.57 -17.37
N VAL A 70 -21.61 -48.23 -17.19
CA VAL A 70 -20.59 -48.38 -18.24
C VAL A 70 -20.34 -49.86 -18.55
N LEU A 71 -20.31 -50.75 -17.54
CA LEU A 71 -20.14 -52.18 -17.74
C LEU A 71 -21.29 -52.78 -18.57
N HIS A 72 -22.54 -52.44 -18.25
CA HIS A 72 -23.71 -52.80 -19.06
C HIS A 72 -23.62 -52.31 -20.50
N TYR A 73 -23.21 -51.05 -20.67
CA TYR A 73 -23.05 -50.48 -22.00
C TYR A 73 -21.98 -51.23 -22.81
N VAL A 74 -20.85 -51.59 -22.20
CA VAL A 74 -19.79 -52.41 -22.81
C VAL A 74 -20.30 -53.80 -23.19
N ILE A 75 -21.09 -54.46 -22.33
CA ILE A 75 -21.75 -55.74 -22.66
C ILE A 75 -22.71 -55.57 -23.85
N GLY A 76 -23.49 -54.48 -23.88
CA GLY A 76 -24.37 -54.13 -25.00
C GLY A 76 -23.60 -53.96 -26.32
N LEU A 77 -22.46 -53.26 -26.30
CA LEU A 77 -21.60 -53.12 -27.47
C LEU A 77 -21.01 -54.46 -27.91
N TYR A 78 -20.60 -55.32 -26.97
CA TYR A 78 -20.11 -56.66 -27.27
C TYR A 78 -21.17 -57.49 -28.01
N ARG A 79 -22.42 -57.47 -27.51
CA ARG A 79 -23.55 -58.17 -28.14
C ARG A 79 -23.82 -57.66 -29.55
N GLN A 80 -23.76 -56.34 -29.75
CA GLN A 80 -24.00 -55.74 -31.06
C GLN A 80 -22.88 -56.00 -32.07
N GLN A 81 -21.62 -55.97 -31.63
CA GLN A 81 -20.45 -55.97 -32.52
C GLN A 81 -19.79 -57.34 -32.70
N ARG A 82 -19.98 -58.27 -31.76
CA ARG A 82 -19.29 -59.58 -31.74
C ARG A 82 -20.25 -60.76 -31.74
N ASN A 83 -21.15 -60.86 -30.76
CA ASN A 83 -22.04 -62.01 -30.63
C ASN A 83 -23.43 -61.63 -30.04
N PRO A 84 -24.47 -61.48 -30.88
CA PRO A 84 -25.82 -61.13 -30.44
C PRO A 84 -26.52 -62.19 -29.57
N SER A 85 -26.14 -63.47 -29.70
CA SER A 85 -26.73 -64.62 -28.98
C SER A 85 -25.93 -65.06 -27.75
N VAL A 86 -24.89 -64.32 -27.36
CA VAL A 86 -23.90 -64.72 -26.34
C VAL A 86 -24.51 -65.18 -25.02
N TRP A 87 -25.57 -64.51 -24.52
CA TRP A 87 -26.20 -64.89 -23.25
C TRP A 87 -27.09 -66.13 -23.36
N GLY A 88 -27.69 -66.36 -24.52
CA GLY A 88 -28.40 -67.60 -24.79
C GLY A 88 -27.45 -68.79 -24.90
N GLU A 89 -26.29 -68.59 -25.52
CA GLU A 89 -25.21 -69.57 -25.62
C GLU A 89 -24.57 -69.85 -24.25
N ALA A 90 -24.31 -68.81 -23.45
CA ALA A 90 -23.78 -68.94 -22.10
C ALA A 90 -24.74 -69.74 -21.20
N LEU A 91 -26.04 -69.44 -21.25
CA LEU A 91 -27.05 -70.17 -20.50
C LEU A 91 -27.15 -71.64 -20.95
N GLY A 92 -27.12 -71.90 -22.26
CA GLY A 92 -27.08 -73.26 -22.80
C GLY A 92 -25.85 -74.05 -22.34
N TRP A 93 -24.69 -73.41 -22.38
CA TRP A 93 -23.42 -73.99 -21.95
C TRP A 93 -23.40 -74.31 -20.44
N LEU A 94 -24.02 -73.46 -19.62
CA LEU A 94 -24.23 -73.75 -18.19
C LEU A 94 -25.16 -74.94 -17.96
N TYR A 95 -26.26 -75.03 -18.71
CA TYR A 95 -27.18 -76.17 -18.62
C TYR A 95 -26.51 -77.49 -19.00
N GLU A 96 -25.63 -77.50 -19.99
CA GLU A 96 -24.87 -78.68 -20.39
C GLU A 96 -23.85 -79.12 -19.33
N ARG A 97 -23.20 -78.18 -18.65
CA ARG A 97 -22.10 -78.45 -17.69
C ARG A 97 -22.58 -78.75 -16.27
N LEU A 98 -23.59 -78.02 -15.80
CA LEU A 98 -24.04 -78.04 -14.40
C LEU A 98 -25.43 -78.68 -14.24
N GLY A 99 -26.16 -78.91 -15.33
CA GLY A 99 -27.53 -79.37 -15.32
C GLY A 99 -28.55 -78.24 -15.16
N ARG A 100 -29.77 -78.45 -15.68
CA ARG A 100 -30.81 -77.41 -15.73
C ARG A 100 -31.35 -77.01 -14.36
N GLN A 101 -31.57 -77.98 -13.47
CA GLN A 101 -32.15 -77.73 -12.16
C GLN A 101 -31.24 -76.83 -11.28
N PRO A 102 -29.93 -77.12 -11.09
CA PRO A 102 -29.06 -76.25 -10.28
C PRO A 102 -28.92 -74.83 -10.83
N VAL A 103 -28.92 -74.66 -12.17
CA VAL A 103 -28.83 -73.34 -12.80
C VAL A 103 -30.13 -72.55 -12.60
N ASP A 104 -31.29 -73.17 -12.84
CA ASP A 104 -32.59 -72.50 -12.66
C ASP A 104 -32.86 -72.15 -11.17
N GLU A 105 -32.47 -73.01 -10.23
CA GLU A 105 -32.54 -72.74 -8.78
C GLU A 105 -31.65 -71.55 -8.39
N THR A 106 -30.44 -71.45 -8.95
CA THR A 106 -29.50 -70.34 -8.68
C THR A 106 -30.05 -69.02 -9.23
N LEU A 107 -30.53 -68.99 -10.48
CA LEU A 107 -31.15 -67.80 -11.09
C LEU A 107 -32.39 -67.35 -10.33
N ARG A 108 -33.22 -68.30 -9.87
CA ARG A 108 -34.39 -68.01 -9.06
C ARG A 108 -34.01 -67.40 -7.71
N ARG A 109 -33.01 -67.98 -7.01
CA ARG A 109 -32.55 -67.46 -5.72
C ARG A 109 -31.95 -66.07 -5.87
N PHE A 110 -31.15 -65.84 -6.92
CA PHE A 110 -30.64 -64.50 -7.25
C PHE A 110 -31.78 -63.50 -7.45
N ALA A 111 -32.79 -63.82 -8.27
CA ALA A 111 -33.90 -62.90 -8.55
C ALA A 111 -34.86 -62.71 -7.36
N ASP A 112 -34.73 -63.50 -6.29
CA ASP A 112 -35.45 -63.28 -5.03
C ASP A 112 -34.68 -62.37 -4.05
N GLU A 113 -33.36 -62.57 -3.96
CA GLU A 113 -32.45 -61.77 -3.12
C GLU A 113 -32.15 -60.40 -3.73
N PHE A 114 -32.05 -60.32 -5.06
CA PHE A 114 -31.86 -59.11 -5.86
C PHE A 114 -33.05 -58.92 -6.82
N PRO A 115 -34.25 -58.65 -6.30
CA PRO A 115 -35.45 -58.65 -7.11
C PRO A 115 -35.52 -57.43 -8.05
N PRO A 116 -35.87 -57.63 -9.33
CA PRO A 116 -36.31 -56.56 -10.22
C PRO A 116 -37.41 -55.74 -9.58
N VAL A 117 -37.54 -54.45 -9.91
CA VAL A 117 -38.48 -53.56 -9.21
C VAL A 117 -39.93 -54.04 -9.29
N ALA A 118 -40.37 -54.58 -10.45
CA ALA A 118 -41.71 -55.14 -10.61
C ALA A 118 -41.96 -56.35 -9.67
N VAL A 119 -40.93 -57.16 -9.40
CA VAL A 119 -41.02 -58.31 -8.48
C VAL A 119 -40.96 -57.83 -7.02
N TYR A 120 -40.09 -56.87 -6.71
CA TYR A 120 -39.99 -56.28 -5.36
C TYR A 120 -41.30 -55.59 -4.93
N ARG A 121 -41.93 -54.84 -5.84
CA ARG A 121 -43.24 -54.18 -5.63
C ARG A 121 -44.42 -55.14 -5.65
N ARG A 122 -44.20 -56.42 -5.94
CA ARG A 122 -45.24 -57.46 -6.09
C ARG A 122 -46.21 -57.17 -7.24
N GLU A 123 -45.78 -56.43 -8.24
CA GLU A 123 -46.54 -56.18 -9.48
C GLU A 123 -46.54 -57.42 -10.37
N VAL A 124 -45.45 -58.19 -10.36
CA VAL A 124 -45.29 -59.47 -11.05
C VAL A 124 -44.76 -60.52 -10.08
N ALA A 125 -45.31 -61.73 -10.12
CA ALA A 125 -44.77 -62.85 -9.34
C ALA A 125 -43.41 -63.31 -9.90
N LEU A 126 -42.47 -63.70 -9.02
CA LEU A 126 -41.11 -64.08 -9.41
C LEU A 126 -41.06 -65.15 -10.52
N GLU A 127 -41.90 -66.19 -10.43
CA GLU A 127 -41.94 -67.24 -11.47
C GLU A 127 -42.44 -66.72 -12.81
N ALA A 128 -43.47 -65.87 -12.79
CA ALA A 128 -44.00 -65.25 -14.00
C ALA A 128 -42.98 -64.28 -14.62
N TYR A 129 -42.14 -63.64 -13.79
CA TYR A 129 -41.03 -62.85 -14.28
C TYR A 129 -39.98 -63.74 -14.96
N LEU A 130 -39.50 -64.81 -14.33
CA LEU A 130 -38.45 -65.67 -14.90
C LEU A 130 -38.85 -66.39 -16.20
N GLU A 131 -40.15 -66.59 -16.44
CA GLU A 131 -40.69 -67.15 -17.69
C GLU A 131 -40.96 -66.09 -18.78
N GLY A 132 -40.89 -64.81 -18.41
CA GLY A 132 -41.15 -63.67 -19.28
C GLY A 132 -39.99 -63.29 -20.21
N SER A 133 -40.24 -62.26 -21.03
CA SER A 133 -39.23 -61.61 -21.86
C SER A 133 -39.52 -60.11 -21.97
N THR A 134 -38.46 -59.32 -22.07
CA THR A 134 -38.51 -57.87 -22.30
C THR A 134 -37.76 -57.57 -23.58
N GLU A 135 -38.38 -56.82 -24.49
CA GLU A 135 -37.81 -56.48 -25.81
C GLU A 135 -37.29 -57.69 -26.62
N GLY A 136 -37.93 -58.85 -26.46
CA GLY A 136 -37.55 -60.10 -27.14
C GLY A 136 -36.39 -60.86 -26.49
N VAL A 137 -35.85 -60.40 -25.35
CA VAL A 137 -34.83 -61.08 -24.57
C VAL A 137 -35.47 -61.83 -23.40
N PRO A 138 -35.28 -63.16 -23.28
CA PRO A 138 -35.77 -63.92 -22.13
C PRO A 138 -35.21 -63.40 -20.81
N HIS A 139 -36.04 -63.24 -19.77
CA HIS A 139 -35.60 -62.68 -18.49
C HIS A 139 -34.50 -63.52 -17.83
N ARG A 140 -34.43 -64.83 -18.06
CA ARG A 140 -33.33 -65.68 -17.59
C ARG A 140 -31.95 -65.26 -18.12
N GLN A 141 -31.89 -64.70 -19.33
CA GLN A 141 -30.64 -64.18 -19.90
C GLN A 141 -30.27 -62.84 -19.25
N LEU A 142 -31.24 -61.99 -18.95
CA LEU A 142 -31.01 -60.75 -18.20
C LEU A 142 -30.49 -61.07 -16.81
N VAL A 143 -31.20 -61.93 -16.06
CA VAL A 143 -30.79 -62.38 -14.73
C VAL A 143 -29.38 -63.01 -14.72
N LEU A 144 -28.98 -63.69 -15.79
CA LEU A 144 -27.63 -64.25 -15.93
C LEU A 144 -26.56 -63.17 -16.13
N GLU A 145 -26.84 -62.14 -16.94
CA GLU A 145 -25.97 -60.97 -17.12
C GLU A 145 -25.79 -60.23 -15.80
N GLU A 146 -26.90 -59.96 -15.13
CA GLU A 146 -26.98 -59.30 -13.82
C GLU A 146 -26.18 -60.05 -12.73
N MET A 147 -26.32 -61.37 -12.67
CA MET A 147 -25.56 -62.19 -11.74
C MET A 147 -24.04 -62.17 -12.02
N MET A 148 -23.62 -61.96 -13.26
CA MET A 148 -22.19 -61.76 -13.59
C MET A 148 -21.68 -60.42 -13.08
N LEU A 149 -22.47 -59.35 -13.17
CA LEU A 149 -22.10 -58.03 -12.65
C LEU A 149 -22.11 -58.00 -11.13
N LEU A 150 -23.03 -58.72 -10.48
CA LEU A 150 -22.99 -58.96 -9.02
C LEU A 150 -21.64 -59.55 -8.59
N TRP A 151 -21.16 -60.56 -9.32
CA TRP A 151 -19.86 -61.16 -9.06
C TRP A 151 -18.72 -60.15 -9.27
N LEU A 152 -18.75 -59.36 -10.34
CA LEU A 152 -17.74 -58.32 -10.60
C LEU A 152 -17.74 -57.23 -9.51
N ALA A 153 -18.90 -56.86 -8.99
CA ALA A 153 -19.04 -55.90 -7.89
C ALA A 153 -18.43 -56.44 -6.59
N ASN A 154 -18.64 -57.72 -6.26
CA ASN A 154 -18.02 -58.38 -5.08
C ASN A 154 -16.52 -58.67 -5.28
N ALA A 155 -16.07 -58.85 -6.51
CA ALA A 155 -14.65 -59.03 -6.84
C ALA A 155 -13.85 -57.72 -6.84
N ASN A 156 -14.51 -56.56 -6.75
CA ASN A 156 -13.88 -55.24 -6.75
C ASN A 156 -13.58 -54.76 -5.33
N PRO A 157 -12.31 -54.68 -4.89
CA PRO A 157 -12.00 -54.29 -3.51
C PRO A 157 -12.41 -52.84 -3.18
N ALA A 158 -12.59 -51.97 -4.17
CA ALA A 158 -12.97 -50.56 -3.97
C ALA A 158 -14.45 -50.40 -3.57
N THR A 159 -15.29 -51.43 -3.79
CA THR A 159 -16.71 -51.41 -3.43
C THR A 159 -16.96 -51.98 -2.03
N ALA A 160 -15.94 -52.45 -1.31
CA ALA A 160 -16.08 -53.06 0.01
C ALA A 160 -16.92 -52.24 1.03
N PRO A 161 -16.84 -50.88 1.10
CA PRO A 161 -17.71 -50.08 1.99
C PRO A 161 -19.22 -50.19 1.70
N PHE A 162 -19.58 -50.73 0.54
CA PHE A 162 -20.93 -50.87 0.01
C PHE A 162 -21.43 -52.32 -0.03
N GLN A 163 -20.66 -53.27 0.52
CA GLN A 163 -20.93 -54.70 0.39
C GLN A 163 -22.38 -55.09 0.76
N GLU A 164 -22.97 -54.44 1.76
CA GLU A 164 -24.37 -54.66 2.17
C GLU A 164 -25.42 -54.43 1.06
N LEU A 165 -25.09 -53.65 0.02
CA LEU A 165 -25.95 -53.43 -1.13
C LEU A 165 -25.97 -54.64 -2.07
N PHE A 166 -24.89 -55.43 -2.13
CA PHE A 166 -24.70 -56.48 -3.13
C PHE A 166 -24.05 -57.78 -2.59
N ASP A 167 -24.19 -58.07 -1.29
CA ASP A 167 -23.60 -59.26 -0.66
C ASP A 167 -24.14 -60.57 -1.26
N ASP A 168 -23.25 -61.38 -1.85
CA ASP A 168 -23.58 -62.63 -2.51
C ASP A 168 -23.35 -63.89 -1.65
N ALA A 169 -22.99 -63.74 -0.36
CA ALA A 169 -22.66 -64.85 0.53
C ALA A 169 -23.78 -65.88 0.73
N VAL A 170 -25.05 -65.48 0.55
CA VAL A 170 -26.20 -66.40 0.56
C VAL A 170 -26.20 -67.27 -0.70
N LEU A 171 -25.96 -66.67 -1.87
CA LEU A 171 -25.87 -67.39 -3.14
C LEU A 171 -24.69 -68.36 -3.13
N GLU A 172 -23.53 -67.94 -2.60
CA GLU A 172 -22.35 -68.80 -2.48
C GLU A 172 -22.57 -70.04 -1.61
N ARG A 173 -23.36 -69.92 -0.52
CA ARG A 173 -23.60 -70.99 0.45
C ARG A 173 -24.73 -71.93 0.07
N GLU A 174 -25.77 -71.40 -0.58
CA GLU A 174 -27.04 -72.11 -0.78
C GLU A 174 -27.27 -72.61 -2.21
N THR A 175 -26.45 -72.19 -3.18
CA THR A 175 -26.69 -72.47 -4.61
C THR A 175 -25.42 -72.91 -5.36
N ALA A 176 -25.55 -73.16 -6.67
CA ALA A 176 -24.42 -73.51 -7.54
C ALA A 176 -23.62 -72.28 -8.02
N TYR A 177 -23.83 -71.09 -7.43
CA TYR A 177 -23.29 -69.80 -7.86
C TYR A 177 -21.77 -69.78 -8.13
N ARG A 178 -20.93 -70.29 -7.22
CA ARG A 178 -19.47 -70.34 -7.44
C ARG A 178 -19.08 -71.18 -8.65
N SER A 179 -19.72 -72.34 -8.82
CA SER A 179 -19.49 -73.20 -9.97
C SER A 179 -19.99 -72.53 -11.25
N LEU A 180 -21.12 -71.83 -11.20
CA LEU A 180 -21.71 -71.11 -12.32
C LEU A 180 -20.79 -69.97 -12.79
N VAL A 181 -20.27 -69.14 -11.90
CA VAL A 181 -19.32 -68.04 -12.22
C VAL A 181 -18.03 -68.58 -12.84
N ALA A 182 -17.40 -69.59 -12.22
CA ALA A 182 -16.16 -70.19 -12.74
C ALA A 182 -16.38 -70.76 -14.15
N HIS A 183 -17.56 -71.31 -14.39
CA HIS A 183 -17.95 -71.80 -15.69
C HIS A 183 -18.16 -70.61 -16.65
N LEU A 184 -18.93 -69.57 -16.30
CA LEU A 184 -19.13 -68.39 -17.16
C LEU A 184 -17.81 -67.76 -17.62
N GLN A 185 -16.82 -67.65 -16.74
CA GLN A 185 -15.47 -67.18 -17.09
C GLN A 185 -14.82 -68.05 -18.17
N ALA A 186 -14.89 -69.38 -18.02
CA ALA A 186 -14.36 -70.32 -19.01
C ALA A 186 -15.08 -70.24 -20.36
N PHE A 187 -16.39 -69.98 -20.35
CA PHE A 187 -17.16 -69.73 -21.57
C PHE A 187 -16.66 -68.47 -22.29
N PHE A 188 -16.58 -67.34 -21.60
CA PHE A 188 -16.17 -66.07 -22.20
C PHE A 188 -14.71 -66.06 -22.66
N HIS A 189 -13.82 -66.83 -22.04
CA HIS A 189 -12.45 -67.00 -22.51
C HIS A 189 -12.36 -67.66 -23.91
N ALA A 190 -13.36 -68.47 -24.28
CA ALA A 190 -13.46 -69.10 -25.60
C ALA A 190 -14.21 -68.24 -26.63
N GLN A 191 -14.74 -67.08 -26.24
CA GLN A 191 -15.48 -66.16 -27.12
C GLN A 191 -14.55 -65.14 -27.80
N PRO A 192 -15.00 -64.46 -28.88
CA PRO A 192 -14.21 -63.42 -29.53
C PRO A 192 -13.80 -62.31 -28.57
N SER A 193 -12.56 -61.82 -28.71
CA SER A 193 -12.05 -60.72 -27.89
C SER A 193 -12.68 -59.36 -28.25
N PHE A 194 -12.61 -58.43 -27.29
CA PHE A 194 -13.25 -57.12 -27.36
C PHE A 194 -12.42 -56.04 -26.64
N GLY A 195 -12.73 -54.78 -26.91
CA GLY A 195 -12.05 -53.63 -26.32
C GLY A 195 -10.68 -53.29 -26.94
N PRO A 196 -9.97 -52.30 -26.35
CA PRO A 196 -8.74 -51.73 -26.89
C PRO A 196 -7.55 -52.69 -26.84
N GLU A 197 -7.51 -53.54 -25.82
CA GLU A 197 -6.39 -54.45 -25.53
C GLU A 197 -6.69 -55.90 -26.00
N GLY A 198 -7.81 -56.11 -26.69
CA GLY A 198 -8.16 -57.41 -27.27
C GLY A 198 -8.33 -58.53 -26.23
N GLN A 199 -8.99 -58.23 -25.11
CA GLN A 199 -9.25 -59.15 -23.99
C GLN A 199 -10.58 -59.90 -24.17
N ASP A 200 -10.80 -60.98 -23.41
CA ASP A 200 -12.14 -61.55 -23.28
C ASP A 200 -13.08 -60.58 -22.53
N LEU A 201 -14.40 -60.73 -22.70
CA LEU A 201 -15.37 -59.78 -22.17
C LEU A 201 -15.27 -59.64 -20.64
N VAL A 202 -15.14 -60.76 -19.91
CA VAL A 202 -15.08 -60.74 -18.44
C VAL A 202 -13.76 -60.11 -17.96
N GLY A 203 -12.64 -60.46 -18.61
CA GLY A 203 -11.34 -59.85 -18.34
C GLY A 203 -11.34 -58.35 -18.58
N MET A 204 -12.00 -57.88 -19.65
CA MET A 204 -12.17 -56.45 -19.93
C MET A 204 -12.99 -55.77 -18.84
N LEU A 205 -14.17 -56.29 -18.50
CA LEU A 205 -15.04 -55.69 -17.47
C LEU A 205 -14.38 -55.62 -16.09
N HIS A 206 -13.52 -56.58 -15.76
CA HIS A 206 -12.76 -56.62 -14.50
C HIS A 206 -11.49 -55.75 -14.50
N SER A 207 -10.98 -55.35 -15.67
CA SER A 207 -9.69 -54.64 -15.79
C SER A 207 -9.57 -53.34 -14.99
N PRO A 208 -10.62 -52.49 -14.81
CA PRO A 208 -10.49 -51.30 -13.96
C PRO A 208 -10.22 -51.68 -12.49
N ALA A 209 -10.94 -52.68 -11.97
CA ALA A 209 -10.78 -53.16 -10.60
C ALA A 209 -9.42 -53.86 -10.36
N VAL A 210 -8.81 -54.44 -11.40
CA VAL A 210 -7.45 -55.00 -11.31
C VAL A 210 -6.39 -53.90 -11.33
N ALA A 211 -6.53 -52.91 -12.21
CA ALA A 211 -5.55 -51.85 -12.37
C ALA A 211 -5.55 -50.87 -11.18
N VAL A 212 -6.73 -50.58 -10.63
CA VAL A 212 -6.92 -49.63 -9.52
C VAL A 212 -7.85 -50.25 -8.46
N PRO A 213 -7.36 -51.21 -7.66
CA PRO A 213 -8.21 -52.06 -6.81
C PRO A 213 -8.87 -51.35 -5.63
N HIS A 214 -8.33 -50.21 -5.18
CA HIS A 214 -8.77 -49.56 -3.94
C HIS A 214 -9.31 -48.14 -4.14
N SER A 215 -9.63 -47.74 -5.39
CA SER A 215 -10.14 -46.39 -5.67
C SER A 215 -11.15 -46.39 -6.82
N LEU A 216 -12.41 -46.07 -6.50
CA LEU A 216 -13.47 -45.90 -7.50
C LEU A 216 -13.20 -44.72 -8.44
N SER A 217 -12.60 -43.63 -7.94
CA SER A 217 -12.20 -42.48 -8.77
C SER A 217 -11.10 -42.86 -9.76
N GLY A 218 -10.08 -43.61 -9.31
CA GLY A 218 -9.04 -44.12 -10.20
C GLY A 218 -9.55 -45.14 -11.22
N GLN A 219 -10.58 -45.93 -10.89
CA GLN A 219 -11.26 -46.80 -11.85
C GLN A 219 -11.99 -46.00 -12.94
N LEU A 220 -12.69 -44.92 -12.59
CA LEU A 220 -13.30 -44.01 -13.57
C LEU A 220 -12.25 -43.32 -14.46
N GLU A 221 -11.10 -42.91 -13.91
CA GLU A 221 -9.99 -42.37 -14.72
C GLU A 221 -9.41 -43.41 -15.68
N TYR A 222 -9.25 -44.66 -15.23
CA TYR A 222 -8.85 -45.77 -16.09
C TYR A 222 -9.84 -45.98 -17.25
N ILE A 223 -11.14 -45.98 -16.97
CA ILE A 223 -12.21 -46.09 -17.97
C ILE A 223 -12.16 -44.90 -18.95
N ARG A 224 -11.99 -43.67 -18.46
CA ARG A 224 -11.85 -42.47 -19.30
C ARG A 224 -10.69 -42.60 -20.29
N GLU A 225 -9.53 -43.01 -19.81
CA GLU A 225 -8.30 -43.07 -20.60
C GLU A 225 -8.28 -44.26 -21.56
N ARG A 226 -8.74 -45.42 -21.12
CA ARG A 226 -8.65 -46.67 -21.88
C ARG A 226 -9.88 -46.95 -22.71
N TRP A 227 -11.08 -46.58 -22.23
CA TRP A 227 -12.36 -46.87 -22.89
C TRP A 227 -13.06 -45.63 -23.41
N GLY A 228 -12.47 -44.43 -23.31
CA GLY A 228 -13.09 -43.15 -23.68
C GLY A 228 -13.70 -43.12 -25.09
N TYR A 229 -13.08 -43.78 -26.07
CA TYR A 229 -13.60 -43.87 -27.44
C TYR A 229 -14.78 -44.84 -27.61
N LEU A 230 -14.98 -45.77 -26.67
CA LEU A 230 -16.10 -46.72 -26.67
C LEU A 230 -17.36 -46.10 -26.06
N ILE A 231 -17.21 -45.29 -25.01
CA ILE A 231 -18.30 -44.86 -24.13
C ILE A 231 -19.06 -43.61 -24.59
N GLY A 232 -18.58 -42.88 -25.60
CA GLY A 232 -19.33 -41.80 -26.28
C GLY A 232 -19.96 -40.77 -25.32
N SER A 233 -21.30 -40.69 -25.29
CA SER A 233 -22.06 -39.76 -24.45
C SER A 233 -21.87 -39.95 -22.94
N TYR A 234 -21.45 -41.14 -22.49
CA TYR A 234 -21.14 -41.40 -21.08
C TYR A 234 -19.87 -40.68 -20.61
N LEU A 235 -19.01 -40.23 -21.53
CA LEU A 235 -17.81 -39.46 -21.18
C LEU A 235 -18.15 -38.19 -20.40
N TYR A 236 -19.21 -37.46 -20.79
CA TYR A 236 -19.64 -36.25 -20.09
C TYR A 236 -20.13 -36.54 -18.66
N ARG A 237 -20.89 -37.64 -18.48
CA ARG A 237 -21.34 -38.10 -17.15
C ARG A 237 -20.18 -38.55 -16.28
N LEU A 238 -19.18 -39.21 -16.86
CA LEU A 238 -17.94 -39.61 -16.19
C LEU A 238 -17.15 -38.41 -15.71
N LEU A 239 -16.95 -37.41 -16.56
CA LEU A 239 -16.27 -36.17 -16.18
C LEU A 239 -17.01 -35.45 -15.04
N SER A 240 -18.34 -35.38 -15.11
CA SER A 240 -19.17 -34.78 -14.05
C SER A 240 -19.09 -35.57 -12.73
N SER A 241 -19.02 -36.91 -12.79
CA SER A 241 -18.85 -37.76 -11.61
C SER A 241 -17.48 -37.56 -10.94
N LEU A 242 -16.41 -37.45 -11.74
CA LEU A 242 -15.08 -37.17 -11.22
C LEU A 242 -15.00 -35.80 -10.54
N ASP A 243 -15.74 -34.82 -11.06
CA ASP A 243 -15.80 -33.48 -10.46
C ASP A 243 -16.50 -33.48 -9.09
N LEU A 244 -17.59 -34.24 -8.94
CA LEU A 244 -18.27 -34.42 -7.65
C LEU A 244 -17.33 -35.03 -6.60
N ILE A 245 -16.54 -36.05 -6.97
CA ILE A 245 -15.57 -36.67 -6.06
C ILE A 245 -14.46 -35.68 -5.68
N LYS A 246 -13.92 -34.94 -6.66
CA LYS A 246 -12.91 -33.91 -6.42
C LYS A 246 -13.40 -32.79 -5.51
N GLU A 247 -14.69 -32.43 -5.61
CA GLU A 247 -15.34 -31.46 -4.72
C GLU A 247 -15.37 -31.97 -3.27
N GLU A 248 -15.72 -33.24 -3.04
CA GLU A 248 -15.81 -33.88 -1.71
C GLU A 248 -14.46 -34.31 -1.09
N GLU A 249 -13.40 -34.43 -1.89
CA GLU A 249 -12.04 -34.80 -1.45
C GLU A 249 -11.15 -33.58 -1.17
N LYS A 250 -11.60 -32.37 -1.52
CA LYS A 250 -10.81 -31.14 -1.38
C LYS A 250 -10.60 -30.81 0.11
N LEU A 251 -9.37 -30.98 0.60
CA LEU A 251 -8.97 -30.61 1.96
C LEU A 251 -9.13 -29.10 2.21
N VAL A 252 -9.80 -28.77 3.33
CA VAL A 252 -10.13 -27.40 3.75
C VAL A 252 -9.02 -26.85 4.63
N PHE A 253 -8.10 -26.09 4.04
CA PHE A 253 -7.21 -25.20 4.79
C PHE A 253 -7.04 -23.88 4.03
N GLY A 254 -7.56 -22.80 4.61
CA GLY A 254 -7.62 -21.47 4.01
C GLY A 254 -6.40 -20.61 4.33
N GLY A 255 -5.92 -19.91 3.31
CA GLY A 255 -5.04 -18.75 3.40
C GLY A 255 -4.92 -18.11 2.00
N PRO A 256 -4.80 -16.77 1.88
CA PRO A 256 -4.54 -16.14 0.59
C PRO A 256 -3.23 -16.68 0.01
N GLY A 257 -3.27 -17.15 -1.24
CA GLY A 257 -2.11 -17.74 -1.91
C GLY A 257 -0.93 -16.76 -2.02
N ARG A 258 0.28 -17.30 -2.27
CA ARG A 258 1.50 -16.49 -2.43
C ARG A 258 1.35 -15.50 -3.59
N ALA A 259 1.72 -14.23 -3.36
CA ALA A 259 1.85 -13.24 -4.44
C ALA A 259 2.93 -13.67 -5.45
N LEU A 260 2.57 -13.72 -6.74
CA LEU A 260 3.41 -14.18 -7.84
C LEU A 260 3.90 -13.01 -8.71
N VAL A 261 4.98 -13.22 -9.45
CA VAL A 261 5.51 -12.25 -10.43
C VAL A 261 4.64 -12.27 -11.70
N TYR A 262 4.25 -11.08 -12.19
CA TYR A 262 3.45 -10.97 -13.41
C TYR A 262 4.18 -11.54 -14.63
N ASP A 263 3.48 -12.41 -15.33
CA ASP A 263 3.90 -13.01 -16.59
C ASP A 263 2.89 -12.62 -17.65
N PHE A 264 3.33 -11.84 -18.64
CA PHE A 264 2.49 -11.33 -19.71
C PHE A 264 2.45 -12.27 -20.94
N ARG A 265 3.10 -13.43 -20.89
CA ARG A 265 3.06 -14.42 -21.97
C ARG A 265 1.63 -14.88 -22.22
N GLY A 266 1.17 -14.75 -23.47
CA GLY A 266 -0.19 -15.08 -23.89
C GLY A 266 -1.16 -13.88 -23.93
N LEU A 267 -0.88 -12.77 -23.23
CA LEU A 267 -1.65 -11.51 -23.37
C LEU A 267 -1.41 -10.84 -24.73
N GLU A 268 -0.29 -11.15 -25.40
CA GLU A 268 0.02 -10.74 -26.78
C GLU A 268 -1.07 -11.17 -27.78
N ALA A 269 -1.76 -12.30 -27.51
CA ALA A 269 -2.85 -12.79 -28.34
C ALA A 269 -4.19 -12.07 -28.06
N GLU A 270 -4.29 -11.30 -26.98
CA GLU A 270 -5.45 -10.48 -26.66
C GLU A 270 -5.37 -9.10 -27.31
N TYR A 271 -6.52 -8.54 -27.67
CA TYR A 271 -6.63 -7.21 -28.25
C TYR A 271 -6.43 -6.11 -27.20
N GLU A 272 -5.78 -5.01 -27.61
CA GLU A 272 -5.57 -3.84 -26.76
C GLU A 272 -6.75 -2.86 -26.86
N ARG A 273 -7.32 -2.45 -25.71
CA ARG A 273 -8.45 -1.50 -25.64
C ARG A 273 -8.48 -0.69 -24.32
N PHE A 274 -7.39 0.02 -24.04
CA PHE A 274 -7.31 0.95 -22.90
C PHE A 274 -8.41 2.03 -22.94
N SER A 275 -8.89 2.42 -21.77
CA SER A 275 -9.72 3.63 -21.63
C SER A 275 -8.87 4.89 -21.58
N SER A 276 -9.40 5.98 -22.14
CA SER A 276 -8.78 7.30 -22.07
C SER A 276 -8.91 7.89 -20.68
N ASP A 277 -7.80 8.41 -20.14
CA ASP A 277 -7.83 9.16 -18.89
C ASP A 277 -8.17 10.64 -19.15
N SER A 278 -8.94 11.24 -18.23
CA SER A 278 -9.07 12.70 -18.14
C SER A 278 -7.89 13.29 -17.36
N ASP A 279 -7.55 14.57 -17.57
CA ASP A 279 -6.30 15.19 -17.07
C ASP A 279 -6.04 15.01 -15.57
N TRP A 280 -7.09 14.90 -14.75
CA TRP A 280 -6.95 14.73 -13.30
C TRP A 280 -6.71 13.28 -12.87
N MET A 281 -7.11 12.28 -13.67
CA MET A 281 -7.09 10.86 -13.31
C MET A 281 -5.67 10.32 -13.06
N PRO A 282 -4.64 10.64 -13.87
CA PRO A 282 -3.26 10.26 -13.57
C PRO A 282 -2.73 10.87 -12.27
N ARG A 283 -3.25 12.05 -11.89
CA ARG A 283 -2.79 12.82 -10.72
C ARG A 283 -3.61 12.54 -9.46
N ALA A 284 -4.50 11.55 -9.50
CA ALA A 284 -5.33 11.19 -8.36
C ALA A 284 -4.49 10.59 -7.22
N VAL A 285 -4.75 11.04 -5.99
CA VAL A 285 -4.16 10.53 -4.75
C VAL A 285 -5.32 10.22 -3.81
N LEU A 286 -5.49 8.95 -3.48
CA LEU A 286 -6.69 8.47 -2.79
C LEU A 286 -6.42 8.19 -1.31
N LEU A 287 -7.31 8.66 -0.44
CA LEU A 287 -7.35 8.28 0.97
C LEU A 287 -8.61 7.47 1.25
N ALA A 288 -8.46 6.27 1.78
CA ALA A 288 -9.56 5.42 2.22
C ALA A 288 -9.88 5.68 3.70
N LYS A 289 -11.15 5.92 4.03
CA LYS A 289 -11.63 6.07 5.42
C LYS A 289 -12.90 5.24 5.63
N ASN A 290 -12.89 4.37 6.64
CA ASN A 290 -14.13 3.82 7.19
C ASN A 290 -14.99 4.95 7.76
N SER A 291 -16.16 5.19 7.17
CA SER A 291 -16.97 6.39 7.42
C SER A 291 -17.39 6.51 8.90
N TYR A 292 -17.93 5.44 9.49
CA TYR A 292 -18.44 5.50 10.86
C TYR A 292 -17.31 5.66 11.89
N VAL A 293 -16.23 4.90 11.71
CA VAL A 293 -15.04 4.99 12.58
C VAL A 293 -14.40 6.36 12.48
N TRP A 294 -14.29 6.92 11.28
CA TRP A 294 -13.70 8.25 11.08
C TRP A 294 -14.56 9.35 11.72
N LEU A 295 -15.89 9.29 11.62
CA LEU A 295 -16.79 10.24 12.28
C LEU A 295 -16.67 10.18 13.81
N ASP A 296 -16.51 8.99 14.40
CA ASP A 296 -16.23 8.83 15.83
C ASP A 296 -14.88 9.45 16.24
N GLN A 297 -13.82 9.20 15.46
CA GLN A 297 -12.50 9.80 15.69
C GLN A 297 -12.52 11.32 15.59
N LEU A 298 -13.18 11.88 14.57
CA LEU A 298 -13.37 13.32 14.43
C LEU A 298 -14.18 13.89 15.60
N SER A 299 -15.15 13.14 16.13
CA SER A 299 -15.92 13.59 17.29
C SER A 299 -15.02 13.78 18.52
N LYS A 300 -14.06 12.86 18.71
CA LYS A 300 -13.05 12.93 19.77
C LYS A 300 -12.06 14.07 19.53
N GLU A 301 -11.53 14.19 18.32
CA GLU A 301 -10.55 15.22 17.94
C GLU A 301 -11.10 16.65 18.09
N TYR A 302 -12.33 16.88 17.65
CA TYR A 302 -12.96 18.22 17.66
C TYR A 302 -13.83 18.49 18.89
N GLY A 303 -13.93 17.56 19.84
CA GLY A 303 -14.67 17.71 21.09
C GLY A 303 -16.18 17.96 20.92
N ARG A 304 -16.78 17.49 19.81
CA ARG A 304 -18.22 17.64 19.51
C ARG A 304 -18.76 16.41 18.80
N SER A 305 -20.04 16.10 18.94
CA SER A 305 -20.65 14.96 18.26
C SER A 305 -20.72 15.19 16.73
N ILE A 306 -20.06 14.32 15.97
CA ILE A 306 -20.05 14.28 14.50
C ILE A 306 -20.50 12.87 14.10
N THR A 307 -21.74 12.75 13.66
CA THR A 307 -22.36 11.46 13.29
C THR A 307 -22.85 11.43 11.85
N ARG A 308 -22.84 12.57 11.15
CA ARG A 308 -23.31 12.72 9.77
C ARG A 308 -22.24 13.31 8.86
N LEU A 309 -22.34 13.05 7.56
CA LEU A 309 -21.37 13.51 6.56
C LEU A 309 -21.28 15.04 6.45
N ASP A 310 -22.41 15.74 6.62
CA ASP A 310 -22.48 17.21 6.59
C ASP A 310 -21.83 17.87 7.82
N GLN A 311 -21.55 17.11 8.87
CA GLN A 311 -20.94 17.60 10.11
C GLN A 311 -19.41 17.54 10.11
N ILE A 312 -18.80 16.87 9.12
CA ILE A 312 -17.35 16.83 8.94
C ILE A 312 -16.83 18.29 8.85
N PRO A 313 -15.90 18.70 9.73
CA PRO A 313 -15.42 20.08 9.77
C PRO A 313 -14.71 20.50 8.49
N ASP A 314 -14.83 21.78 8.13
CA ASP A 314 -14.10 22.37 7.00
C ASP A 314 -12.58 22.29 7.19
N GLN A 315 -12.11 22.44 8.44
CA GLN A 315 -10.68 22.31 8.78
C GLN A 315 -10.11 20.94 8.40
N GLU A 316 -10.92 19.88 8.50
CA GLU A 316 -10.48 18.54 8.13
C GLU A 316 -10.34 18.40 6.62
N LEU A 317 -11.26 18.98 5.84
CA LEU A 317 -11.16 18.99 4.39
C LEU A 317 -9.98 19.86 3.91
N ASP A 318 -9.74 20.99 4.57
CA ASP A 318 -8.57 21.86 4.32
C ASP A 318 -7.25 21.12 4.61
N LYS A 319 -7.22 20.33 5.69
CA LYS A 319 -6.09 19.47 6.06
C LYS A 319 -5.81 18.42 5.00
N LEU A 320 -6.83 17.69 4.52
CA LEU A 320 -6.68 16.69 3.44
C LEU A 320 -6.14 17.30 2.14
N ALA A 321 -6.69 18.45 1.73
CA ALA A 321 -6.22 19.15 0.53
C ALA A 321 -4.77 19.64 0.69
N ARG A 322 -4.41 20.20 1.85
CA ARG A 322 -3.04 20.63 2.17
C ARG A 322 -2.04 19.48 2.15
N TRP A 323 -2.46 18.29 2.59
CA TRP A 323 -1.67 17.05 2.54
C TRP A 323 -1.50 16.48 1.12
N GLY A 324 -2.21 17.03 0.12
CA GLY A 324 -2.09 16.63 -1.28
C GLY A 324 -3.04 15.49 -1.70
N PHE A 325 -4.03 15.15 -0.87
CA PHE A 325 -5.07 14.20 -1.27
C PHE A 325 -6.05 14.86 -2.23
N THR A 326 -6.37 14.17 -3.32
CA THR A 326 -7.31 14.65 -4.36
C THR A 326 -8.53 13.74 -4.50
N GLY A 327 -8.53 12.60 -3.80
CA GLY A 327 -9.64 11.67 -3.68
C GLY A 327 -9.86 11.23 -2.22
N LEU A 328 -11.12 11.15 -1.80
CA LEU A 328 -11.53 10.63 -0.49
C LEU A 328 -12.52 9.50 -0.69
N TRP A 329 -12.08 8.27 -0.45
CA TRP A 329 -12.92 7.08 -0.48
C TRP A 329 -13.54 6.82 0.88
N LEU A 330 -14.86 6.90 0.93
CA LEU A 330 -15.65 6.65 2.13
C LEU A 330 -16.26 5.25 2.06
N ILE A 331 -15.79 4.38 2.94
CA ILE A 331 -16.23 2.99 3.00
C ILE A 331 -17.52 2.92 3.82
N GLY A 332 -18.50 2.17 3.29
CA GLY A 332 -19.75 1.87 3.98
C GLY A 332 -20.75 3.04 4.04
N LEU A 333 -20.84 3.80 2.95
CA LEU A 333 -21.79 4.90 2.74
C LEU A 333 -23.24 4.44 2.53
N TRP A 334 -23.41 3.26 1.93
CA TRP A 334 -24.70 2.73 1.50
C TRP A 334 -25.51 2.15 2.65
N GLU A 335 -26.83 2.08 2.48
CA GLU A 335 -27.75 1.44 3.42
C GLU A 335 -27.46 -0.07 3.48
N ARG A 336 -27.24 -0.58 4.70
CA ARG A 336 -26.75 -1.93 4.94
C ARG A 336 -27.88 -2.88 5.37
N SER A 337 -27.71 -4.15 5.05
CA SER A 337 -28.64 -5.24 5.38
C SER A 337 -28.98 -5.29 6.87
N ARG A 338 -30.26 -5.39 7.22
CA ARG A 338 -30.69 -5.56 8.61
C ARG A 338 -30.44 -7.00 9.06
N ALA A 339 -30.66 -7.95 8.15
CA ALA A 339 -30.35 -9.35 8.37
C ALA A 339 -28.87 -9.55 8.71
N SER A 340 -27.92 -8.98 7.95
CA SER A 340 -26.47 -9.04 8.26
C SER A 340 -26.15 -8.61 9.68
N ARG A 341 -26.75 -7.50 10.16
CA ARG A 341 -26.58 -7.05 11.55
C ARG A 341 -27.10 -8.09 12.54
N THR A 342 -28.33 -8.58 12.34
CA THR A 342 -28.96 -9.57 13.22
C THR A 342 -28.12 -10.84 13.31
N ILE A 343 -27.62 -11.32 12.17
CA ILE A 343 -26.75 -12.50 12.07
C ILE A 343 -25.49 -12.32 12.92
N LYS A 344 -24.76 -11.21 12.74
CA LYS A 344 -23.53 -10.92 13.49
C LYS A 344 -23.77 -10.81 15.00
N GLN A 345 -24.91 -10.25 15.41
CA GLN A 345 -25.30 -10.16 16.81
C GLN A 345 -25.59 -11.54 17.42
N MET A 346 -26.27 -12.42 16.68
CA MET A 346 -26.53 -13.80 17.09
C MET A 346 -25.24 -14.62 17.21
N CYS A 347 -24.25 -14.38 16.34
CA CYS A 347 -22.93 -15.03 16.37
C CYS A 347 -21.96 -14.45 17.42
N GLY A 348 -22.43 -13.65 18.38
CA GLY A 348 -21.66 -13.27 19.57
C GLY A 348 -21.09 -11.85 19.59
N ASN A 349 -21.38 -10.99 18.59
CA ASN A 349 -20.98 -9.57 18.62
C ASN A 349 -22.20 -8.63 18.73
N PRO A 350 -22.69 -8.33 19.95
CA PRO A 350 -23.90 -7.53 20.15
C PRO A 350 -23.77 -6.07 19.66
N GLU A 351 -22.55 -5.52 19.60
CA GLU A 351 -22.29 -4.16 19.10
C GLU A 351 -22.04 -4.10 17.57
N ALA A 352 -21.94 -5.23 16.88
CA ALA A 352 -21.68 -5.27 15.45
C ALA A 352 -22.76 -4.54 14.65
N VAL A 353 -22.33 -3.72 13.68
CA VAL A 353 -23.22 -3.30 12.59
C VAL A 353 -23.11 -4.28 11.42
N ALA A 354 -24.07 -4.19 10.50
CA ALA A 354 -24.04 -4.93 9.25
C ALA A 354 -22.74 -4.69 8.48
N SER A 355 -22.30 -5.71 7.74
CA SER A 355 -21.18 -5.58 6.81
C SER A 355 -21.43 -4.40 5.85
N ALA A 356 -20.40 -3.58 5.62
CA ALA A 356 -20.44 -2.51 4.62
C ALA A 356 -20.70 -3.01 3.19
N TYR A 357 -20.45 -4.31 2.91
CA TYR A 357 -20.66 -4.94 1.61
C TYR A 357 -21.90 -5.84 1.54
N SER A 358 -22.60 -6.08 2.66
CA SER A 358 -23.95 -6.64 2.63
C SER A 358 -24.97 -5.51 2.47
N LEU A 359 -25.17 -5.12 1.21
CA LEU A 359 -25.95 -3.94 0.85
C LEU A 359 -27.46 -4.22 0.84
N PHE A 360 -28.22 -3.38 1.55
CA PHE A 360 -29.67 -3.39 1.44
C PHE A 360 -30.09 -2.74 0.12
N ASP A 361 -29.58 -1.54 -0.14
CA ASP A 361 -29.76 -0.78 -1.38
C ASP A 361 -28.67 0.30 -1.50
N TYR A 362 -28.41 0.78 -2.72
CA TYR A 362 -27.48 1.86 -3.04
C TYR A 362 -28.08 3.24 -2.75
N ARG A 363 -28.58 3.40 -1.54
CA ARG A 363 -29.04 4.67 -0.99
C ARG A 363 -28.07 5.07 0.12
N ILE A 364 -27.66 6.34 0.17
CA ILE A 364 -26.81 6.83 1.26
C ILE A 364 -27.53 6.60 2.59
N ALA A 365 -26.87 5.93 3.53
CA ALA A 365 -27.47 5.50 4.78
C ALA A 365 -28.10 6.68 5.55
N ASP A 366 -29.31 6.50 6.05
CA ASP A 366 -30.04 7.56 6.77
C ASP A 366 -29.29 7.95 8.06
N GLY A 367 -28.57 7.00 8.68
CA GLY A 367 -27.70 7.23 9.83
C GLY A 367 -26.50 8.16 9.56
N LEU A 368 -26.07 8.29 8.30
CA LEU A 368 -25.02 9.21 7.86
C LEU A 368 -25.58 10.58 7.40
N GLY A 369 -26.90 10.76 7.48
CA GLY A 369 -27.62 11.97 7.09
C GLY A 369 -28.26 11.93 5.70
N GLY A 370 -28.19 10.78 5.01
CA GLY A 370 -28.82 10.56 3.71
C GLY A 370 -28.21 11.40 2.58
N HIS A 371 -28.93 11.46 1.46
CA HIS A 371 -28.45 12.10 0.23
C HIS A 371 -28.12 13.60 0.42
N GLN A 372 -28.88 14.32 1.24
CA GLN A 372 -28.62 15.75 1.50
C GLN A 372 -27.28 16.00 2.19
N ALA A 373 -26.92 15.15 3.16
CA ALA A 373 -25.64 15.28 3.87
C ALA A 373 -24.45 14.96 2.95
N TYR A 374 -24.61 13.96 2.09
CA TYR A 374 -23.65 13.61 1.06
C TYR A 374 -23.43 14.76 0.05
N GLU A 375 -24.50 15.35 -0.49
CA GLU A 375 -24.41 16.47 -1.44
C GLU A 375 -23.67 17.68 -0.84
N ASN A 376 -23.96 17.99 0.43
CA ASN A 376 -23.26 19.03 1.16
C ASN A 376 -21.75 18.73 1.28
N LEU A 377 -21.38 17.52 1.71
CA LEU A 377 -19.98 17.13 1.81
C LEU A 377 -19.29 17.14 0.44
N ARG A 378 -19.95 16.62 -0.59
CA ARG A 378 -19.43 16.59 -1.97
C ARG A 378 -19.09 17.99 -2.45
N ALA A 379 -20.01 18.94 -2.30
CA ALA A 379 -19.77 20.32 -2.72
C ALA A 379 -18.59 20.97 -1.97
N ARG A 380 -18.50 20.77 -0.65
CA ARG A 380 -17.41 21.34 0.17
C ARG A 380 -16.05 20.71 -0.11
N ALA A 381 -16.01 19.40 -0.37
CA ALA A 381 -14.79 18.68 -0.76
C ALA A 381 -14.34 19.08 -2.17
N TRP A 382 -15.28 19.19 -3.12
CA TRP A 382 -15.00 19.58 -4.49
C TRP A 382 -14.41 20.99 -4.60
N ALA A 383 -14.91 21.93 -3.80
CA ALA A 383 -14.35 23.30 -3.71
C ALA A 383 -12.87 23.33 -3.30
N ARG A 384 -12.37 22.26 -2.69
CA ARG A 384 -10.98 22.07 -2.24
C ARG A 384 -10.17 21.14 -3.15
N GLY A 385 -10.75 20.72 -4.29
CA GLY A 385 -10.11 19.80 -5.23
C GLY A 385 -10.14 18.32 -4.80
N VAL A 386 -10.92 17.97 -3.76
CA VAL A 386 -11.06 16.60 -3.26
C VAL A 386 -12.33 15.95 -3.84
N ARG A 387 -12.16 14.87 -4.61
CA ARG A 387 -13.26 14.10 -5.21
C ARG A 387 -13.69 12.99 -4.26
N LEU A 388 -15.00 12.85 -4.03
CA LEU A 388 -15.50 11.73 -3.25
C LEU A 388 -15.46 10.45 -4.09
N ALA A 389 -15.07 9.35 -3.44
CA ALA A 389 -15.06 8.02 -4.02
C ALA A 389 -15.96 7.09 -3.20
N SER A 390 -16.55 6.11 -3.87
CA SER A 390 -17.42 5.10 -3.24
C SER A 390 -17.06 3.69 -3.68
N ASP A 391 -17.34 2.74 -2.80
CA ASP A 391 -17.45 1.33 -3.16
C ASP A 391 -18.65 1.08 -4.05
N MET A 392 -18.49 0.08 -4.93
CA MET A 392 -19.56 -0.55 -5.69
C MET A 392 -19.36 -2.07 -5.62
N VAL A 393 -20.34 -2.79 -5.07
CA VAL A 393 -20.34 -4.26 -4.93
C VAL A 393 -21.29 -4.90 -5.96
N PRO A 394 -20.85 -5.16 -7.20
CA PRO A 394 -21.74 -5.66 -8.26
C PRO A 394 -22.04 -7.16 -8.18
N ASN A 395 -21.27 -7.94 -7.40
CA ASN A 395 -21.37 -9.40 -7.43
C ASN A 395 -22.62 -9.95 -6.70
N HIS A 396 -23.02 -9.30 -5.60
CA HIS A 396 -24.10 -9.75 -4.73
C HIS A 396 -24.78 -8.56 -4.06
N VAL A 397 -25.93 -8.81 -3.44
CA VAL A 397 -26.59 -7.87 -2.50
C VAL A 397 -26.83 -8.56 -1.16
N GLY A 398 -27.25 -7.83 -0.12
CA GLY A 398 -27.65 -8.44 1.15
C GLY A 398 -28.85 -9.38 0.97
N ILE A 399 -28.93 -10.45 1.77
CA ILE A 399 -30.00 -11.47 1.64
C ILE A 399 -31.41 -10.90 1.80
N ASP A 400 -31.54 -9.77 2.49
CA ASP A 400 -32.79 -9.06 2.75
C ASP A 400 -32.99 -7.83 1.84
N SER A 401 -32.20 -7.70 0.78
CA SER A 401 -32.34 -6.62 -0.20
C SER A 401 -33.69 -6.70 -0.92
N PRO A 402 -34.30 -5.54 -1.30
CA PRO A 402 -35.48 -5.53 -2.15
C PRO A 402 -35.32 -6.33 -3.45
N TRP A 403 -34.10 -6.44 -4.00
CA TRP A 403 -33.86 -7.26 -5.20
C TRP A 403 -34.15 -8.73 -4.95
N VAL A 404 -33.79 -9.28 -3.79
CA VAL A 404 -34.06 -10.69 -3.44
C VAL A 404 -35.56 -10.93 -3.29
N ILE A 405 -36.28 -9.96 -2.72
CA ILE A 405 -37.71 -10.07 -2.44
C ILE A 405 -38.55 -9.91 -3.72
N ASP A 406 -38.24 -8.89 -4.53
CA ASP A 406 -39.03 -8.54 -5.70
C ASP A 406 -38.61 -9.32 -6.96
N HIS A 407 -37.36 -9.79 -7.02
CA HIS A 407 -36.77 -10.53 -8.14
C HIS A 407 -35.93 -11.74 -7.70
N PRO A 408 -36.51 -12.73 -7.01
CA PRO A 408 -35.77 -13.91 -6.54
C PRO A 408 -35.17 -14.75 -7.68
N ASP A 409 -35.60 -14.55 -8.93
CA ASP A 409 -35.10 -15.15 -10.17
C ASP A 409 -33.80 -14.53 -10.69
N TRP A 410 -33.42 -13.34 -10.22
CA TRP A 410 -32.14 -12.71 -10.57
C TRP A 410 -30.93 -13.37 -9.92
N PHE A 411 -31.16 -14.30 -8.98
CA PHE A 411 -30.12 -14.90 -8.16
C PHE A 411 -29.84 -16.34 -8.57
N ILE A 412 -28.61 -16.79 -8.31
CA ILE A 412 -28.25 -18.20 -8.49
C ILE A 412 -28.94 -18.99 -7.37
N GLY A 413 -29.90 -19.83 -7.74
CA GLY A 413 -30.65 -20.64 -6.80
C GLY A 413 -31.34 -21.83 -7.44
N GLN A 414 -31.94 -22.66 -6.59
CA GLN A 414 -32.58 -23.92 -6.97
C GLN A 414 -33.83 -24.17 -6.10
N ASP A 415 -34.72 -25.04 -6.56
CA ASP A 415 -36.00 -25.31 -5.88
C ASP A 415 -35.91 -26.36 -4.76
N HIS A 416 -34.73 -26.95 -4.53
CA HIS A 416 -34.47 -27.95 -3.48
C HIS A 416 -33.14 -27.67 -2.77
N SER A 417 -32.96 -28.17 -1.54
CA SER A 417 -31.69 -28.00 -0.80
C SER A 417 -30.53 -28.69 -1.52
N PRO A 418 -29.37 -28.02 -1.72
CA PRO A 418 -28.22 -28.63 -2.40
C PRO A 418 -27.63 -29.78 -1.61
N PHE A 419 -27.71 -29.71 -0.28
CA PHE A 419 -27.24 -30.74 0.63
C PHE A 419 -28.42 -31.22 1.48
N PRO A 420 -28.78 -32.51 1.40
CA PRO A 420 -29.90 -33.05 2.16
C PRO A 420 -29.77 -32.93 3.69
N ALA A 421 -28.53 -32.85 4.21
CA ALA A 421 -28.25 -32.62 5.63
C ALA A 421 -28.48 -31.17 6.10
N TYR A 422 -28.67 -30.22 5.19
CA TYR A 422 -28.88 -28.81 5.56
C TYR A 422 -30.25 -28.64 6.21
N THR A 423 -30.24 -27.96 7.35
CA THR A 423 -31.44 -27.64 8.13
C THR A 423 -31.58 -26.13 8.25
N PHE A 424 -32.83 -25.65 8.25
CA PHE A 424 -33.15 -24.21 8.21
C PHE A 424 -34.13 -23.86 9.34
N GLY A 425 -33.81 -24.31 10.56
CA GLY A 425 -34.61 -24.15 11.78
C GLY A 425 -34.39 -22.82 12.50
N GLY A 426 -33.42 -22.02 12.06
CA GLY A 426 -33.12 -20.69 12.59
C GLY A 426 -34.26 -19.65 12.49
N PRO A 427 -34.05 -18.46 13.08
CA PRO A 427 -35.04 -17.38 13.06
C PRO A 427 -35.26 -16.80 11.66
N ASP A 428 -36.46 -16.27 11.41
CA ASP A 428 -36.74 -15.52 10.18
C ASP A 428 -36.02 -14.16 10.19
N LEU A 429 -35.16 -13.96 9.19
CA LEU A 429 -34.37 -12.75 9.00
C LEU A 429 -35.01 -11.73 8.05
N SER A 430 -36.17 -12.05 7.47
CA SER A 430 -36.89 -11.15 6.58
C SER A 430 -37.50 -9.96 7.34
N TRP A 431 -37.37 -8.76 6.76
CA TRP A 431 -38.10 -7.57 7.22
C TRP A 431 -39.45 -7.41 6.50
N ASP A 432 -39.69 -8.14 5.41
CA ASP A 432 -40.89 -8.05 4.59
C ASP A 432 -41.82 -9.24 4.87
N GLY A 433 -43.08 -8.96 5.18
CA GLY A 433 -44.07 -9.99 5.53
C GLY A 433 -44.48 -10.92 4.39
N ARG A 434 -44.08 -10.66 3.14
CA ARG A 434 -44.34 -11.50 1.96
C ARG A 434 -43.46 -12.76 1.91
N VAL A 435 -42.24 -12.70 2.44
CA VAL A 435 -41.26 -13.79 2.35
C VAL A 435 -40.64 -14.08 3.72
N GLY A 436 -40.22 -15.32 3.95
CA GLY A 436 -39.35 -15.69 5.07
C GLY A 436 -37.94 -16.01 4.57
N ILE A 437 -36.92 -15.59 5.33
CA ILE A 437 -35.50 -15.82 5.01
C ILE A 437 -34.88 -16.59 6.18
N TYR A 438 -34.36 -17.78 5.89
CA TYR A 438 -33.80 -18.68 6.90
C TYR A 438 -32.39 -19.12 6.49
N LEU A 439 -31.41 -18.93 7.38
CA LEU A 439 -30.06 -19.46 7.19
C LEU A 439 -30.00 -20.95 7.51
N GLU A 440 -28.97 -21.60 6.98
CA GLU A 440 -28.62 -22.97 7.33
C GLU A 440 -28.07 -23.03 8.77
N ASP A 441 -28.46 -24.05 9.54
CA ASP A 441 -28.25 -24.07 10.99
C ASP A 441 -26.77 -24.23 11.41
N HIS A 442 -25.95 -24.96 10.64
CA HIS A 442 -24.50 -25.09 10.88
C HIS A 442 -23.71 -23.80 10.62
N TYR A 443 -24.38 -22.77 10.09
CA TYR A 443 -23.80 -21.43 10.03
C TYR A 443 -23.47 -20.87 11.42
N TYR A 444 -24.37 -21.07 12.39
CA TYR A 444 -24.25 -20.42 13.70
C TYR A 444 -23.11 -21.00 14.54
N ASP A 445 -22.83 -22.29 14.40
CA ASP A 445 -21.75 -23.00 15.09
C ASP A 445 -20.49 -23.18 14.24
N ARG A 446 -20.54 -22.78 12.95
CA ARG A 446 -19.44 -22.86 11.96
C ARG A 446 -18.94 -24.28 11.73
N THR A 447 -19.82 -25.27 11.82
CA THR A 447 -19.50 -26.67 11.56
C THR A 447 -19.55 -27.05 10.07
N ASP A 448 -20.18 -26.21 9.23
CA ASP A 448 -20.19 -26.31 7.76
C ASP A 448 -20.04 -24.90 7.11
N ALA A 449 -19.79 -24.86 5.81
CA ALA A 449 -19.70 -23.63 5.01
C ALA A 449 -21.05 -22.93 4.81
N ALA A 450 -22.17 -23.68 4.88
CA ALA A 450 -23.53 -23.17 4.72
C ALA A 450 -23.72 -22.36 3.42
N VAL A 451 -23.67 -23.03 2.26
CA VAL A 451 -23.54 -22.34 0.95
C VAL A 451 -24.81 -21.67 0.40
N VAL A 452 -25.98 -21.93 1.01
CA VAL A 452 -27.27 -21.37 0.59
C VAL A 452 -28.10 -20.89 1.79
N PHE A 453 -29.04 -19.99 1.54
CA PHE A 453 -30.16 -19.69 2.44
C PHE A 453 -31.50 -20.07 1.81
N ARG A 454 -32.50 -20.37 2.64
CA ARG A 454 -33.85 -20.70 2.21
C ARG A 454 -34.71 -19.44 2.18
N LEU A 455 -35.27 -19.15 1.01
CA LEU A 455 -36.30 -18.14 0.77
C LEU A 455 -37.66 -18.82 0.64
N HIS A 456 -38.59 -18.48 1.53
CA HIS A 456 -39.95 -19.01 1.54
C HIS A 456 -40.94 -17.93 1.14
N ASP A 457 -41.58 -18.06 -0.02
CA ASP A 457 -42.70 -17.21 -0.41
C ASP A 457 -43.96 -17.64 0.34
N ARG A 458 -44.45 -16.77 1.22
CA ARG A 458 -45.58 -17.08 2.10
C ARG A 458 -46.92 -17.07 1.37
N ALA A 459 -47.01 -16.42 0.21
CA ALA A 459 -48.24 -16.36 -0.58
C ALA A 459 -48.40 -17.59 -1.46
N SER A 460 -47.33 -18.02 -2.13
CA SER A 460 -47.36 -19.20 -3.00
C SER A 460 -47.01 -20.51 -2.27
N GLY A 461 -46.38 -20.43 -1.10
CA GLY A 461 -45.81 -21.57 -0.38
C GLY A 461 -44.54 -22.12 -1.03
N ARG A 462 -44.02 -21.47 -2.08
CA ARG A 462 -42.84 -21.91 -2.82
C ARG A 462 -41.57 -21.67 -2.00
N GLU A 463 -40.69 -22.65 -2.01
CA GLU A 463 -39.35 -22.53 -1.45
C GLU A 463 -38.31 -22.40 -2.56
N ARG A 464 -37.29 -21.58 -2.31
CA ARG A 464 -36.10 -21.48 -3.15
C ARG A 464 -34.86 -21.40 -2.26
N TYR A 465 -33.80 -22.07 -2.68
CA TYR A 465 -32.51 -22.10 -2.00
C TYR A 465 -31.53 -21.27 -2.83
N ILE A 466 -31.12 -20.12 -2.30
CA ILE A 466 -30.30 -19.13 -3.02
C ILE A 466 -28.86 -19.20 -2.49
N PHE A 467 -27.90 -19.23 -3.41
CA PHE A 467 -26.48 -19.27 -3.07
C PHE A 467 -25.98 -17.93 -2.52
N HIS A 468 -25.12 -18.02 -1.50
CA HIS A 468 -24.41 -16.87 -0.98
C HIS A 468 -23.31 -16.40 -1.93
N GLY A 469 -22.94 -15.12 -1.87
CA GLY A 469 -21.81 -14.60 -2.64
C GLY A 469 -20.51 -15.32 -2.28
N ASN A 470 -19.68 -15.63 -3.27
CA ASN A 470 -18.44 -16.38 -3.06
C ASN A 470 -17.40 -16.01 -4.14
N ASP A 471 -16.13 -15.97 -3.76
CA ASP A 471 -14.96 -15.70 -4.62
C ASP A 471 -14.19 -16.97 -5.05
N GLY A 472 -14.68 -18.15 -4.69
CA GLY A 472 -14.03 -19.45 -4.89
C GLY A 472 -13.28 -19.98 -3.67
N THR A 473 -13.36 -19.29 -2.53
CA THR A 473 -12.95 -19.85 -1.23
C THR A 473 -14.01 -20.79 -0.67
N SER A 474 -13.62 -21.65 0.27
CA SER A 474 -14.54 -22.64 0.85
C SER A 474 -15.62 -22.03 1.76
N MET A 475 -15.45 -20.77 2.20
CA MET A 475 -16.40 -20.08 3.09
C MET A 475 -17.10 -18.95 2.33
N PRO A 476 -18.40 -19.07 2.04
CA PRO A 476 -19.15 -18.00 1.38
C PRO A 476 -19.36 -16.77 2.28
N TRP A 477 -19.75 -15.66 1.66
CA TRP A 477 -20.25 -14.46 2.33
C TRP A 477 -21.72 -14.65 2.72
N ASN A 478 -21.94 -15.34 3.83
CA ASN A 478 -23.26 -15.90 4.24
C ASN A 478 -24.35 -14.87 4.59
N ASP A 479 -24.04 -13.58 4.57
CA ASP A 479 -25.01 -12.49 4.70
C ASP A 479 -25.37 -11.84 3.35
N THR A 480 -25.02 -12.49 2.23
CA THR A 480 -25.23 -11.97 0.86
C THR A 480 -25.93 -12.99 -0.05
N ALA A 481 -26.52 -12.51 -1.15
CA ALA A 481 -27.19 -13.32 -2.17
C ALA A 481 -26.52 -13.09 -3.55
N GLN A 482 -26.06 -14.17 -4.19
CA GLN A 482 -25.30 -14.13 -5.43
C GLN A 482 -26.17 -13.84 -6.66
N LEU A 483 -25.83 -12.83 -7.44
CA LEU A 483 -26.51 -12.50 -8.70
C LEU A 483 -26.12 -13.46 -9.82
N ASN A 484 -27.09 -13.76 -10.70
CA ASN A 484 -26.91 -14.61 -11.87
C ASN A 484 -26.58 -13.79 -13.12
N TYR A 485 -25.30 -13.70 -13.46
CA TYR A 485 -24.82 -12.98 -14.64
C TYR A 485 -25.05 -13.70 -15.97
N LEU A 486 -25.65 -14.90 -16.00
CA LEU A 486 -26.14 -15.48 -17.26
C LEU A 486 -27.40 -14.77 -17.77
N ASP A 487 -28.16 -14.12 -16.89
CA ASP A 487 -29.35 -13.37 -17.26
C ASP A 487 -28.98 -11.97 -17.80
N PRO A 488 -29.30 -11.63 -19.07
CA PRO A 488 -29.07 -10.29 -19.61
C PRO A 488 -29.80 -9.16 -18.87
N VAL A 489 -30.96 -9.45 -18.26
CA VAL A 489 -31.72 -8.46 -17.47
C VAL A 489 -30.95 -8.08 -16.21
N VAL A 490 -30.34 -9.06 -15.54
CA VAL A 490 -29.49 -8.83 -14.36
C VAL A 490 -28.28 -7.99 -14.72
N ARG A 491 -27.58 -8.33 -15.81
CA ARG A 491 -26.43 -7.56 -16.30
C ARG A 491 -26.82 -6.09 -16.55
N GLU A 492 -27.93 -5.85 -17.24
CA GLU A 492 -28.42 -4.49 -17.50
C GLU A 492 -28.82 -3.74 -16.21
N ALA A 493 -29.49 -4.42 -15.27
CA ALA A 493 -29.89 -3.83 -14.00
C ALA A 493 -28.68 -3.39 -13.17
N VAL A 494 -27.64 -4.24 -13.09
CA VAL A 494 -26.39 -3.89 -12.41
C VAL A 494 -25.68 -2.75 -13.15
N THR A 495 -25.56 -2.79 -14.48
CA THR A 495 -24.91 -1.71 -15.23
C THR A 495 -25.61 -0.37 -15.03
N ARG A 496 -26.95 -0.31 -15.04
CA ARG A 496 -27.69 0.92 -14.70
C ARG A 496 -27.36 1.41 -13.30
N LYS A 497 -27.27 0.49 -12.33
CA LYS A 497 -26.91 0.85 -10.97
C LYS A 497 -25.50 1.41 -10.86
N ILE A 498 -24.53 0.83 -11.58
CA ILE A 498 -23.16 1.36 -11.69
C ILE A 498 -23.19 2.79 -12.27
N LEU A 499 -23.97 3.03 -13.32
CA LEU A 499 -24.11 4.36 -13.93
C LEU A 499 -24.75 5.37 -12.98
N ASP A 500 -25.74 4.97 -12.18
CA ASP A 500 -26.31 5.82 -11.14
C ASP A 500 -25.26 6.20 -10.08
N VAL A 501 -24.43 5.24 -9.66
CA VAL A 501 -23.31 5.50 -8.75
C VAL A 501 -22.26 6.41 -9.40
N ALA A 502 -21.96 6.24 -10.69
CA ALA A 502 -20.99 7.08 -11.44
C ALA A 502 -21.43 8.54 -11.52
N ARG A 503 -22.74 8.79 -11.65
CA ARG A 503 -23.30 10.15 -11.60
C ARG A 503 -23.16 10.81 -10.23
N MET A 504 -23.00 10.01 -9.17
CA MET A 504 -22.78 10.50 -7.81
C MET A 504 -21.28 10.63 -7.49
N PHE A 505 -20.48 9.64 -7.87
CA PHE A 505 -19.08 9.55 -7.46
C PHE A 505 -18.15 9.54 -8.68
N PRO A 506 -17.30 10.57 -8.85
CA PRO A 506 -16.29 10.62 -9.91
C PRO A 506 -15.24 9.51 -9.82
N ILE A 507 -15.15 8.81 -8.69
CA ILE A 507 -14.24 7.70 -8.47
C ILE A 507 -15.07 6.52 -7.91
N ILE A 508 -15.03 5.38 -8.59
CA ILE A 508 -15.68 4.15 -8.14
C ILE A 508 -14.62 3.07 -7.93
N ARG A 509 -14.66 2.43 -6.77
CA ARG A 509 -13.90 1.20 -6.50
C ARG A 509 -14.86 0.00 -6.57
N PHE A 510 -14.59 -0.92 -7.48
CA PHE A 510 -15.33 -2.17 -7.62
C PHE A 510 -14.73 -3.24 -6.73
N ASP A 511 -15.56 -3.79 -5.85
CA ASP A 511 -15.23 -4.89 -4.97
C ASP A 511 -15.17 -6.23 -5.73
N ALA A 512 -14.16 -7.06 -5.43
CA ALA A 512 -13.98 -8.40 -5.98
C ALA A 512 -14.24 -8.51 -7.50
N ALA A 513 -13.75 -7.53 -8.28
CA ALA A 513 -14.09 -7.37 -9.69
C ALA A 513 -13.70 -8.59 -10.54
N MET A 514 -12.65 -9.32 -10.14
CA MET A 514 -12.21 -10.55 -10.79
C MET A 514 -13.27 -11.66 -10.83
N THR A 515 -14.20 -11.69 -9.87
CA THR A 515 -15.27 -12.71 -9.79
C THR A 515 -16.26 -12.62 -10.96
N LEU A 516 -16.41 -11.44 -11.54
CA LEU A 516 -17.35 -11.16 -12.62
C LEU A 516 -16.72 -11.16 -14.01
N ALA A 517 -15.39 -11.33 -14.11
CA ALA A 517 -14.77 -11.58 -15.40
C ALA A 517 -15.33 -12.88 -15.99
N LYS A 518 -15.75 -12.87 -17.26
CA LYS A 518 -16.48 -13.98 -17.91
C LYS A 518 -15.84 -15.36 -17.65
N ARG A 519 -14.51 -15.44 -17.78
CA ARG A 519 -13.73 -16.66 -17.51
C ARG A 519 -13.89 -17.17 -16.08
N HIS A 520 -13.87 -16.28 -15.10
CA HIS A 520 -13.95 -16.63 -13.68
C HIS A 520 -15.38 -16.87 -13.23
N PHE A 521 -16.34 -16.08 -13.71
CA PHE A 521 -17.74 -16.34 -13.45
C PHE A 521 -18.13 -17.75 -13.90
N ARG A 522 -17.67 -18.17 -15.09
CA ARG A 522 -17.78 -19.56 -15.55
C ARG A 522 -17.11 -20.54 -14.59
N ARG A 523 -15.82 -20.37 -14.33
CA ARG A 523 -15.05 -21.27 -13.45
C ARG A 523 -15.70 -21.48 -12.07
N LEU A 524 -16.27 -20.42 -11.50
CA LEU A 524 -16.84 -20.44 -10.16
C LEU A 524 -18.24 -21.06 -10.13
N TRP A 525 -19.15 -20.59 -10.99
CA TRP A 525 -20.58 -20.88 -10.90
C TRP A 525 -21.08 -21.94 -11.89
N TYR A 526 -20.35 -22.13 -13.00
CA TYR A 526 -20.69 -23.01 -14.13
C TYR A 526 -19.43 -23.69 -14.69
N PRO A 527 -18.70 -24.47 -13.87
CA PRO A 527 -17.41 -25.04 -14.25
C PRO A 527 -17.52 -25.97 -15.47
N GLU A 528 -16.43 -26.13 -16.22
CA GLU A 528 -16.44 -27.06 -17.35
C GLU A 528 -16.40 -28.51 -16.83
N PRO A 529 -17.21 -29.43 -17.36
CA PRO A 529 -17.20 -30.83 -16.95
C PRO A 529 -15.80 -31.47 -17.05
N GLY A 530 -15.32 -32.03 -15.95
CA GLY A 530 -14.00 -32.64 -15.78
C GLY A 530 -12.94 -31.73 -15.14
N SER A 531 -13.25 -30.44 -14.93
CA SER A 531 -12.32 -29.45 -14.37
C SER A 531 -12.41 -29.30 -12.85
N GLY A 532 -13.45 -29.84 -12.21
CA GLY A 532 -13.75 -29.72 -10.79
C GLY A 532 -14.52 -28.44 -10.42
N GLY A 533 -15.35 -28.50 -9.37
CA GLY A 533 -16.10 -27.36 -8.85
C GLY A 533 -15.28 -26.50 -7.86
N ALA A 534 -15.33 -25.17 -8.02
CA ALA A 534 -14.77 -24.24 -7.03
C ALA A 534 -15.72 -23.98 -5.86
N ILE A 535 -17.03 -23.93 -6.15
CA ILE A 535 -18.09 -23.66 -5.18
C ILE A 535 -18.85 -24.97 -4.91
N PRO A 536 -19.00 -25.39 -3.63
CA PRO A 536 -19.73 -26.61 -3.31
C PRO A 536 -21.17 -26.60 -3.85
N GLY A 537 -21.60 -27.73 -4.42
CA GLY A 537 -22.91 -27.89 -5.06
C GLY A 537 -22.99 -27.38 -6.50
N ARG A 538 -21.96 -26.71 -7.04
CA ARG A 538 -21.99 -26.15 -8.40
C ARG A 538 -21.43 -27.07 -9.48
N ALA A 539 -20.69 -28.13 -9.14
CA ALA A 539 -20.22 -29.11 -10.13
C ALA A 539 -21.38 -29.76 -10.93
N ALA A 540 -22.56 -29.89 -10.32
CA ALA A 540 -23.79 -30.39 -10.96
C ALA A 540 -24.28 -29.53 -12.13
N HIS A 541 -23.89 -28.25 -12.16
CA HIS A 541 -24.35 -27.25 -13.13
C HIS A 541 -23.28 -26.90 -14.15
N GLY A 542 -22.33 -27.81 -14.40
CA GLY A 542 -21.27 -27.58 -15.36
C GLY A 542 -21.78 -27.39 -16.79
N MET A 543 -21.12 -26.50 -17.54
CA MET A 543 -21.49 -26.12 -18.91
C MET A 543 -20.25 -26.14 -19.81
N THR A 544 -20.42 -26.46 -21.09
CA THR A 544 -19.32 -26.31 -22.06
C THR A 544 -19.03 -24.83 -22.32
N ALA A 545 -17.84 -24.53 -22.84
CA ALA A 545 -17.46 -23.17 -23.20
C ALA A 545 -18.46 -22.53 -24.18
N GLU A 546 -18.91 -23.28 -25.20
CA GLU A 546 -19.85 -22.79 -26.21
C GLU A 546 -21.23 -22.50 -25.64
N GLN A 547 -21.73 -23.37 -24.74
CA GLN A 547 -23.02 -23.17 -24.08
C GLN A 547 -22.99 -21.92 -23.19
N PHE A 548 -21.92 -21.75 -22.42
CA PHE A 548 -21.74 -20.58 -21.58
C PHE A 548 -21.60 -19.30 -22.41
N ASP A 549 -20.80 -19.34 -23.48
CA ASP A 549 -20.57 -18.21 -24.38
C ASP A 549 -21.85 -17.79 -25.11
N ALA A 550 -22.78 -18.71 -25.39
CA ALA A 550 -24.08 -18.38 -25.95
C ALA A 550 -24.96 -17.57 -24.98
N LEU A 551 -24.86 -17.81 -23.67
CA LEU A 551 -25.64 -17.12 -22.62
C LEU A 551 -24.99 -15.81 -22.15
N MET A 552 -23.66 -15.77 -22.17
CA MET A 552 -22.85 -14.59 -21.84
C MET A 552 -21.89 -14.28 -22.99
N PRO A 553 -22.37 -13.70 -24.11
CA PRO A 553 -21.57 -13.51 -25.32
C PRO A 553 -20.46 -12.48 -25.16
N SER A 554 -20.77 -11.35 -24.50
CA SER A 554 -19.83 -10.27 -24.23
C SER A 554 -19.25 -10.33 -22.82
N GLU A 555 -18.14 -9.65 -22.63
CA GLU A 555 -17.50 -9.47 -21.34
C GLU A 555 -18.17 -8.33 -20.57
N PHE A 556 -18.71 -8.62 -19.38
CA PHE A 556 -19.53 -7.68 -18.62
C PHE A 556 -18.78 -6.37 -18.32
N TRP A 557 -17.54 -6.47 -17.88
CA TRP A 557 -16.73 -5.29 -17.56
C TRP A 557 -16.43 -4.42 -18.77
N ARG A 558 -16.26 -5.03 -19.95
CA ARG A 558 -16.04 -4.28 -21.19
C ARG A 558 -17.27 -3.44 -21.54
N ASP A 559 -18.46 -4.03 -21.42
CA ASP A 559 -19.73 -3.36 -21.66
C ASP A 559 -19.94 -2.21 -20.65
N VAL A 560 -19.62 -2.45 -19.37
CA VAL A 560 -19.70 -1.41 -18.32
C VAL A 560 -18.75 -0.25 -18.62
N VAL A 561 -17.50 -0.52 -18.95
CA VAL A 561 -16.50 0.53 -19.25
C VAL A 561 -16.93 1.34 -20.47
N ASP A 562 -17.38 0.68 -21.54
CA ASP A 562 -17.87 1.36 -22.76
C ASP A 562 -19.08 2.25 -22.45
N ARG A 563 -20.01 1.78 -21.63
CA ARG A 563 -21.18 2.56 -21.23
C ARG A 563 -20.84 3.72 -20.30
N VAL A 564 -19.95 3.53 -19.33
CA VAL A 564 -19.49 4.62 -18.46
C VAL A 564 -18.81 5.70 -19.29
N ALA A 565 -17.96 5.34 -20.25
CA ALA A 565 -17.30 6.30 -21.13
C ALA A 565 -18.30 7.13 -21.96
N GLN A 566 -19.45 6.56 -22.32
CA GLN A 566 -20.50 7.23 -23.10
C GLN A 566 -21.49 8.03 -22.25
N GLU A 567 -21.94 7.47 -21.12
CA GLU A 567 -23.07 7.98 -20.34
C GLU A 567 -22.66 8.75 -19.09
N ALA A 568 -21.46 8.51 -18.56
CA ALA A 568 -20.87 9.20 -17.40
C ALA A 568 -19.37 9.44 -17.65
N PRO A 569 -19.00 10.16 -18.72
CA PRO A 569 -17.61 10.50 -18.99
C PRO A 569 -17.04 11.28 -17.80
N ASP A 570 -15.74 11.17 -17.56
CA ASP A 570 -15.04 11.72 -16.37
C ASP A 570 -15.20 10.91 -15.07
N THR A 571 -15.57 9.62 -15.17
CA THR A 571 -15.58 8.69 -14.03
C THR A 571 -14.34 7.80 -14.02
N LEU A 572 -13.57 7.85 -12.93
CA LEU A 572 -12.42 6.97 -12.70
C LEU A 572 -12.88 5.63 -12.11
N LEU A 573 -12.52 4.53 -12.76
CA LEU A 573 -12.91 3.18 -12.36
C LEU A 573 -11.71 2.38 -11.83
N LEU A 574 -11.79 1.92 -10.58
CA LEU A 574 -10.77 1.12 -9.90
C LEU A 574 -11.29 -0.30 -9.73
N ALA A 575 -10.61 -1.29 -10.29
CA ALA A 575 -10.88 -2.69 -10.01
C ALA A 575 -10.02 -3.18 -8.85
N GLU A 576 -10.67 -3.71 -7.81
CA GLU A 576 -10.02 -4.73 -6.99
C GLU A 576 -10.05 -6.05 -7.76
N ALA A 577 -8.96 -6.33 -8.47
CA ALA A 577 -8.75 -7.60 -9.13
C ALA A 577 -7.44 -8.21 -8.64
N PHE A 578 -7.47 -9.52 -8.38
CA PHE A 578 -6.32 -10.34 -8.05
C PHE A 578 -6.26 -11.51 -9.06
N TRP A 579 -5.30 -12.41 -8.88
CA TRP A 579 -5.09 -13.61 -9.72
C TRP A 579 -4.41 -13.37 -11.07
N MET A 580 -3.43 -12.45 -11.12
CA MET A 580 -2.58 -12.22 -12.30
C MET A 580 -3.37 -11.66 -13.51
N MET A 581 -4.49 -11.00 -13.24
CA MET A 581 -5.38 -10.42 -14.26
C MET A 581 -5.21 -8.91 -14.42
N GLU A 582 -4.27 -8.30 -13.72
CA GLU A 582 -4.11 -6.86 -13.66
C GLU A 582 -3.94 -6.28 -15.07
N GLY A 583 -3.07 -6.90 -15.88
CA GLY A 583 -2.89 -6.58 -17.30
C GLY A 583 -4.18 -6.74 -18.12
N HIS A 584 -4.93 -7.83 -17.93
CA HIS A 584 -6.20 -8.08 -18.63
C HIS A 584 -7.26 -7.01 -18.29
N PHE A 585 -7.40 -6.64 -17.01
CA PHE A 585 -8.37 -5.63 -16.58
C PHE A 585 -8.11 -4.25 -17.19
N VAL A 586 -6.85 -3.83 -17.26
CA VAL A 586 -6.52 -2.47 -17.74
C VAL A 586 -6.36 -2.41 -19.26
N ARG A 587 -5.70 -3.41 -19.85
CA ARG A 587 -5.40 -3.46 -21.29
C ARG A 587 -6.59 -3.94 -22.12
N THR A 588 -7.26 -5.02 -21.70
CA THR A 588 -8.31 -5.67 -22.50
C THR A 588 -9.70 -5.18 -22.09
N LEU A 589 -10.01 -5.16 -20.78
CA LEU A 589 -11.32 -4.73 -20.27
C LEU A 589 -11.47 -3.21 -20.22
N GLY A 590 -10.36 -2.48 -20.20
CA GLY A 590 -10.34 -1.01 -20.19
C GLY A 590 -10.61 -0.38 -18.83
N MET A 591 -10.44 -1.11 -17.73
CA MET A 591 -10.52 -0.51 -16.39
C MET A 591 -9.43 0.57 -16.25
N HIS A 592 -9.78 1.72 -15.67
CA HIS A 592 -8.82 2.83 -15.56
C HIS A 592 -7.67 2.49 -14.61
N ARG A 593 -7.97 1.82 -13.50
CA ARG A 593 -6.99 1.44 -12.48
C ARG A 593 -7.26 0.03 -11.94
N VAL A 594 -6.22 -0.68 -11.52
CA VAL A 594 -6.31 -2.01 -10.90
C VAL A 594 -5.36 -2.14 -9.72
N TYR A 595 -5.77 -2.86 -8.68
CA TYR A 595 -4.97 -3.06 -7.48
C TYR A 595 -3.66 -3.78 -7.78
N ASN A 596 -2.56 -3.34 -7.16
CA ASN A 596 -1.24 -3.96 -7.28
C ASN A 596 -0.81 -4.55 -5.93
N SER A 597 -1.31 -5.74 -5.62
CA SER A 597 -0.98 -6.43 -4.36
C SER A 597 0.49 -6.86 -4.27
N ALA A 598 1.17 -6.99 -5.41
CA ALA A 598 2.61 -7.27 -5.47
C ALA A 598 3.43 -6.15 -4.83
N PHE A 599 3.04 -4.87 -5.02
CA PHE A 599 3.68 -3.71 -4.38
C PHE A 599 3.74 -3.91 -2.86
N MET A 600 2.59 -4.13 -2.22
CA MET A 600 2.52 -4.27 -0.77
C MET A 600 3.28 -5.51 -0.27
N ASN A 601 2.94 -6.69 -0.81
CA ASN A 601 3.44 -7.95 -0.28
C ASN A 601 4.94 -8.14 -0.52
N MET A 602 5.43 -7.86 -1.73
CA MET A 602 6.85 -8.09 -2.05
C MET A 602 7.74 -7.08 -1.33
N LEU A 603 7.34 -5.81 -1.21
CA LEU A 603 8.14 -4.80 -0.51
C LEU A 603 8.12 -5.00 1.01
N ARG A 604 7.00 -5.44 1.59
CA ARG A 604 6.91 -5.83 3.00
C ARG A 604 7.90 -6.96 3.31
N ASP A 605 7.84 -8.02 2.51
CA ASP A 605 8.62 -9.25 2.67
C ASP A 605 10.06 -9.11 2.16
N GLU A 606 10.47 -7.93 1.68
CA GLU A 606 11.79 -7.66 1.06
C GLU A 606 12.14 -8.60 -0.11
N ARG A 607 11.11 -9.05 -0.84
CA ARG A 607 11.26 -9.78 -2.11
C ARG A 607 11.52 -8.79 -3.24
N ASN A 608 12.56 -7.97 -3.09
CA ASN A 608 12.85 -6.82 -3.95
C ASN A 608 13.14 -7.24 -5.39
N ALA A 609 13.87 -8.34 -5.59
CA ALA A 609 14.14 -8.91 -6.91
C ALA A 609 12.84 -9.32 -7.65
N GLU A 610 11.87 -9.91 -6.94
CA GLU A 610 10.58 -10.27 -7.53
C GLU A 610 9.81 -9.02 -7.97
N TYR A 611 9.81 -7.96 -7.15
CA TYR A 611 9.10 -6.71 -7.48
C TYR A 611 9.80 -5.90 -8.59
N ARG A 612 11.14 -5.86 -8.61
CA ARG A 612 11.89 -5.28 -9.74
C ARG A 612 11.59 -6.01 -11.03
N LEU A 613 11.49 -7.34 -11.00
CA LEU A 613 11.11 -8.14 -12.16
C LEU A 613 9.69 -7.82 -12.64
N VAL A 614 8.73 -7.61 -11.72
CA VAL A 614 7.37 -7.12 -12.05
C VAL A 614 7.43 -5.81 -12.84
N ILE A 615 8.23 -4.84 -12.40
CA ILE A 615 8.37 -3.55 -13.10
C ILE A 615 9.03 -3.76 -14.48
N ARG A 616 10.14 -4.51 -14.55
CA ARG A 616 10.84 -4.80 -15.81
C ARG A 616 9.91 -5.46 -16.83
N ASN A 617 9.23 -6.54 -16.44
CA ASN A 617 8.28 -7.26 -17.30
C ASN A 617 7.16 -6.33 -17.81
N THR A 618 6.68 -5.43 -16.94
CA THR A 618 5.64 -4.45 -17.34
C THR A 618 6.19 -3.45 -18.35
N LEU A 619 7.41 -2.93 -18.16
CA LEU A 619 8.05 -1.98 -19.07
C LEU A 619 8.42 -2.60 -20.43
N GLU A 620 8.87 -3.85 -20.44
CA GLU A 620 9.20 -4.59 -21.66
C GLU A 620 7.95 -4.98 -22.47
N PHE A 621 6.81 -5.20 -21.80
CA PHE A 621 5.54 -5.50 -22.44
C PHE A 621 4.79 -4.23 -22.89
N ASP A 622 4.37 -3.38 -21.95
CA ASP A 622 3.71 -2.10 -22.23
C ASP A 622 3.81 -1.16 -21.02
N PRO A 623 4.67 -0.12 -21.07
CA PRO A 623 4.85 0.83 -19.98
C PRO A 623 3.56 1.51 -19.50
N ARG A 624 2.54 1.64 -20.36
CA ARG A 624 1.26 2.28 -19.99
C ARG A 624 0.54 1.53 -18.87
N ILE A 625 0.75 0.22 -18.73
CA ILE A 625 0.17 -0.59 -17.65
C ILE A 625 0.66 -0.12 -16.28
N LEU A 626 1.92 0.31 -16.17
CA LEU A 626 2.49 0.79 -14.90
C LEU A 626 1.69 1.99 -14.35
N ALA A 627 1.24 2.88 -15.23
CA ALA A 627 0.38 4.02 -14.87
C ALA A 627 -1.05 3.64 -14.48
N ARG A 628 -1.43 2.36 -14.60
CA ARG A 628 -2.75 1.83 -14.28
C ARG A 628 -2.81 1.13 -12.92
N TYR A 629 -1.67 0.90 -12.27
CA TYR A 629 -1.66 0.26 -10.95
C TYR A 629 -2.13 1.19 -9.84
N VAL A 630 -2.88 0.65 -8.88
CA VAL A 630 -3.12 1.26 -7.57
C VAL A 630 -2.08 0.68 -6.61
N ASN A 631 -1.12 1.51 -6.20
CA ASN A 631 -0.09 1.13 -5.24
C ASN A 631 -0.56 1.53 -3.84
N PHE A 632 -0.51 0.60 -2.90
CA PHE A 632 -0.96 0.79 -1.52
C PHE A 632 -0.09 0.03 -0.53
N MET A 633 -0.01 0.52 0.71
CA MET A 633 0.67 -0.18 1.83
C MET A 633 -0.30 -0.99 2.70
N ASN A 634 -1.57 -0.61 2.69
CA ASN A 634 -2.66 -1.39 3.25
C ASN A 634 -3.97 -1.00 2.58
N ASN A 635 -4.96 -1.87 2.71
CA ASN A 635 -6.35 -1.62 2.37
C ASN A 635 -7.22 -2.05 3.59
N PRO A 636 -8.56 -1.97 3.54
CA PRO A 636 -9.43 -2.36 4.65
C PRO A 636 -9.30 -3.83 5.07
N ASP A 637 -8.98 -4.72 4.12
CA ASP A 637 -8.92 -6.17 4.35
C ASP A 637 -7.54 -6.66 4.81
N GLU A 638 -6.51 -5.84 4.66
CA GLU A 638 -5.12 -6.14 5.04
C GLU A 638 -4.75 -5.61 6.43
N ARG A 639 -3.61 -6.05 6.96
CA ARG A 639 -3.06 -5.50 8.22
C ARG A 639 -2.70 -4.01 8.03
N THR A 640 -2.73 -3.23 9.10
CA THR A 640 -2.42 -1.79 9.04
C THR A 640 -0.99 -1.56 8.55
N ALA A 641 -0.74 -0.43 7.88
CA ALA A 641 0.59 -0.14 7.33
C ALA A 641 1.66 -0.08 8.44
N ILE A 642 1.31 0.42 9.62
CA ILE A 642 2.21 0.47 10.78
C ILE A 642 2.59 -0.93 11.29
N ASP A 643 1.65 -1.88 11.31
CA ASP A 643 1.91 -3.27 11.71
C ASP A 643 2.81 -3.99 10.70
N GLN A 644 2.65 -3.68 9.41
CA GLN A 644 3.39 -4.33 8.34
C GLN A 644 4.80 -3.74 8.11
N PHE A 645 4.97 -2.42 8.25
CA PHE A 645 6.19 -1.71 7.86
C PHE A 645 6.86 -0.93 9.00
N GLY A 646 6.24 -0.85 10.17
CA GLY A 646 6.71 -0.01 11.30
C GLY A 646 6.45 1.49 11.08
N SER A 647 7.06 2.35 11.91
CA SER A 647 7.01 3.82 11.81
C SER A 647 8.32 4.47 11.34
N GLY A 648 9.35 3.66 11.06
CA GLY A 648 10.70 4.14 10.73
C GLY A 648 10.95 4.32 9.23
N ASP A 649 12.23 4.26 8.84
CA ASP A 649 12.66 4.54 7.47
C ASP A 649 12.13 3.58 6.42
N LYS A 650 11.88 2.32 6.78
CA LYS A 650 11.23 1.35 5.88
C LYS A 650 9.85 1.84 5.47
N TYR A 651 9.00 2.21 6.43
CA TYR A 651 7.67 2.74 6.16
C TYR A 651 7.74 3.96 5.23
N LEU A 652 8.56 4.96 5.58
CA LEU A 652 8.66 6.18 4.79
C LEU A 652 9.26 5.91 3.39
N GLY A 653 10.18 4.95 3.26
CA GLY A 653 10.74 4.53 1.98
C GLY A 653 9.72 3.88 1.05
N ILE A 654 8.90 2.98 1.57
CA ILE A 654 7.78 2.41 0.79
C ILE A 654 6.74 3.47 0.45
N CYS A 655 6.46 4.40 1.38
CA CYS A 655 5.55 5.51 1.14
C CYS A 655 6.09 6.46 0.04
N THR A 656 7.40 6.71 0.01
CA THR A 656 8.07 7.44 -1.08
C THR A 656 7.87 6.71 -2.40
N LEU A 657 8.18 5.40 -2.48
CA LEU A 657 7.93 4.62 -3.69
C LEU A 657 6.46 4.71 -4.15
N MET A 658 5.52 4.62 -3.22
CA MET A 658 4.09 4.72 -3.52
C MET A 658 3.74 6.09 -4.11
N ALA A 659 4.32 7.17 -3.57
CA ALA A 659 4.10 8.54 -4.03
C ALA A 659 4.76 8.86 -5.38
N THR A 660 5.93 8.27 -5.67
CA THR A 660 6.77 8.65 -6.83
C THR A 660 6.75 7.65 -7.99
N MET A 661 6.14 6.47 -7.82
CA MET A 661 5.89 5.55 -8.94
C MET A 661 4.69 5.99 -9.80
N PRO A 662 4.68 5.65 -11.10
CA PRO A 662 3.46 5.80 -11.92
C PRO A 662 2.30 4.99 -11.34
N GLY A 663 1.07 5.44 -11.59
CA GLY A 663 -0.14 4.80 -11.08
C GLY A 663 -0.95 5.68 -10.12
N LEU A 664 -1.74 5.08 -9.25
CA LEU A 664 -2.54 5.78 -8.25
C LEU A 664 -2.04 5.39 -6.85
N PRO A 665 -1.46 6.31 -6.06
CA PRO A 665 -1.18 6.06 -4.64
C PRO A 665 -2.49 6.04 -3.85
N MET A 666 -2.69 4.98 -3.06
CA MET A 666 -3.82 4.85 -2.14
C MET A 666 -3.32 4.65 -0.70
N PHE A 667 -3.76 5.54 0.19
CA PHE A 667 -3.50 5.48 1.62
C PHE A 667 -4.67 4.85 2.35
N GLY A 668 -4.38 3.93 3.27
CA GLY A 668 -5.39 3.28 4.11
C GLY A 668 -5.87 4.17 5.26
N HIS A 669 -6.96 3.75 5.91
CA HIS A 669 -7.48 4.44 7.09
C HIS A 669 -6.44 4.40 8.21
N GLY A 670 -6.11 5.56 8.79
CA GLY A 670 -5.20 5.68 9.93
C GLY A 670 -3.72 5.56 9.58
N GLN A 671 -3.37 5.40 8.29
CA GLN A 671 -2.00 5.19 7.83
C GLN A 671 -1.10 6.39 8.14
N VAL A 672 -1.58 7.62 7.86
CA VAL A 672 -0.82 8.86 8.12
C VAL A 672 -0.64 9.07 9.62
N GLU A 673 -1.69 8.78 10.38
CA GLU A 673 -1.77 8.97 11.82
C GLU A 673 -1.03 7.87 12.61
N GLY A 674 -0.68 6.74 11.98
CA GLY A 674 0.01 5.62 12.63
C GLY A 674 -0.89 4.73 13.50
N LEU A 675 -2.19 4.69 13.22
CA LEU A 675 -3.15 3.88 13.97
C LEU A 675 -2.92 2.38 13.73
N ARG A 676 -2.96 1.57 14.79
CA ARG A 676 -2.71 0.13 14.72
C ARG A 676 -3.98 -0.69 14.60
N GLU A 677 -5.09 -0.20 15.14
CA GLU A 677 -6.37 -0.91 15.09
C GLU A 677 -6.83 -1.12 13.64
N LYS A 678 -7.06 -2.39 13.29
CA LYS A 678 -7.65 -2.77 12.00
C LYS A 678 -9.16 -2.78 12.12
N TYR A 679 -9.84 -2.10 11.20
CA TYR A 679 -11.30 -2.02 11.18
C TYR A 679 -11.89 -2.94 10.11
N GLY A 680 -12.61 -3.97 10.55
CA GLY A 680 -13.49 -4.75 9.68
C GLY A 680 -14.70 -3.94 9.20
N MET A 681 -15.49 -4.52 8.30
CA MET A 681 -16.63 -3.86 7.67
C MET A 681 -17.81 -3.62 8.64
N GLU A 682 -17.84 -4.30 9.79
CA GLU A 682 -18.82 -4.19 10.88
C GLU A 682 -18.51 -3.15 11.96
N TYR A 683 -17.40 -2.43 11.86
CA TYR A 683 -17.01 -1.50 12.91
C TYR A 683 -17.80 -0.18 12.80
N ARG A 684 -18.35 0.26 13.94
CA ARG A 684 -19.08 1.53 14.06
C ARG A 684 -18.26 2.66 14.70
N ARG A 685 -17.23 2.30 15.46
CA ARG A 685 -16.32 3.21 16.16
C ARG A 685 -14.97 2.52 16.33
N ALA A 686 -13.94 3.29 16.69
CA ALA A 686 -12.70 2.72 17.18
C ALA A 686 -12.91 2.17 18.59
N TYR A 687 -12.42 0.96 18.87
CA TYR A 687 -12.43 0.41 20.22
C TYR A 687 -11.18 0.78 21.00
N TRP A 688 -10.07 1.00 20.29
CA TRP A 688 -8.84 1.48 20.88
C TRP A 688 -8.86 3.01 20.93
N ASP A 689 -8.41 3.56 22.05
CA ASP A 689 -8.25 5.01 22.21
C ASP A 689 -6.85 5.41 21.77
N GLU A 690 -6.58 5.27 20.46
CA GLU A 690 -5.31 5.62 19.84
C GLU A 690 -5.29 7.10 19.42
N GLY A 691 -4.25 7.82 19.83
CA GLY A 691 -3.93 9.14 19.29
C GLY A 691 -2.97 9.04 18.10
N PRO A 692 -2.94 10.06 17.21
CA PRO A 692 -1.98 10.11 16.11
C PRO A 692 -0.54 10.20 16.64
N ASP A 693 0.41 9.55 15.96
CA ASP A 693 1.85 9.71 16.22
C ASP A 693 2.35 11.04 15.63
N PRO A 694 2.73 12.04 16.46
CA PRO A 694 3.14 13.34 15.96
C PRO A 694 4.41 13.29 15.11
N HIS A 695 5.33 12.36 15.37
CA HIS A 695 6.58 12.24 14.62
C HIS A 695 6.30 11.69 13.23
N LEU A 696 5.44 10.68 13.13
CA LEU A 696 5.05 10.10 11.84
C LEU A 696 4.29 11.12 10.98
N VAL A 697 3.36 11.86 11.57
CA VAL A 697 2.63 12.94 10.87
C VAL A 697 3.59 14.01 10.38
N ALA A 698 4.51 14.48 11.24
CA ALA A 698 5.53 15.46 10.86
C ALA A 698 6.46 14.96 9.75
N ALA A 699 6.81 13.67 9.76
CA ALA A 699 7.59 13.04 8.69
C ALA A 699 6.82 13.01 7.36
N HIS A 700 5.50 12.74 7.37
CA HIS A 700 4.68 12.87 6.16
C HIS A 700 4.61 14.32 5.67
N GLU A 701 4.42 15.29 6.58
CA GLU A 701 4.32 16.72 6.22
C GLU A 701 5.60 17.25 5.58
N SER A 702 6.76 16.83 6.07
CA SER A 702 8.06 17.26 5.54
C SER A 702 8.48 16.48 4.29
N GLN A 703 8.21 15.17 4.22
CA GLN A 703 8.84 14.30 3.22
C GLN A 703 7.88 13.72 2.18
N ILE A 704 6.62 13.43 2.52
CA ILE A 704 5.69 12.72 1.62
C ILE A 704 4.70 13.68 0.94
N PHE A 705 4.02 14.52 1.70
CA PHE A 705 3.00 15.43 1.16
C PHE A 705 3.51 16.40 0.09
N PRO A 706 4.76 16.93 0.16
CA PRO A 706 5.32 17.68 -0.95
C PRO A 706 5.37 16.88 -2.26
N LEU A 707 5.70 15.58 -2.20
CA LEU A 707 5.73 14.69 -3.36
C LEU A 707 4.33 14.44 -3.92
N LEU A 708 3.33 14.27 -3.04
CA LEU A 708 1.92 14.14 -3.45
C LEU A 708 1.41 15.40 -4.16
N ARG A 709 1.83 16.60 -3.71
CA ARG A 709 1.48 17.86 -4.40
C ARG A 709 2.16 18.01 -5.76
N GLN A 710 3.26 17.32 -5.99
CA GLN A 710 3.98 17.25 -7.27
C GLN A 710 3.62 15.98 -8.08
N ARG A 711 2.44 15.39 -7.83
CA ARG A 711 2.02 14.13 -8.47
C ARG A 711 2.13 14.16 -10.00
N HIS A 712 1.99 15.33 -10.64
CA HIS A 712 2.12 15.50 -12.10
C HIS A 712 3.49 15.03 -12.63
N LEU A 713 4.56 15.16 -11.85
CA LEU A 713 5.92 14.74 -12.22
C LEU A 713 6.08 13.22 -12.25
N PHE A 714 5.30 12.51 -11.43
CA PHE A 714 5.47 11.08 -11.18
C PHE A 714 4.37 10.22 -11.84
N ALA A 715 3.29 10.81 -12.34
CA ALA A 715 2.05 10.10 -12.68
C ALA A 715 2.14 9.26 -13.95
N GLY A 716 2.83 9.79 -14.96
CA GLY A 716 2.96 9.16 -16.26
C GLY A 716 4.06 8.11 -16.30
N ALA A 717 3.91 7.14 -17.21
CA ALA A 717 4.94 6.14 -17.51
C ALA A 717 5.76 6.48 -18.78
N GLU A 718 5.44 7.57 -19.49
CA GLU A 718 6.04 7.90 -20.80
C GLU A 718 7.55 8.17 -20.73
N SER A 719 8.00 8.86 -19.67
CA SER A 719 9.41 9.16 -19.42
C SER A 719 9.98 8.35 -18.25
N PHE A 720 9.25 7.33 -17.79
CA PHE A 720 9.68 6.50 -16.67
C PHE A 720 10.78 5.53 -17.11
N LEU A 721 11.93 5.58 -16.44
CA LEU A 721 13.06 4.70 -16.70
C LEU A 721 13.51 4.05 -15.40
N LEU A 722 13.46 2.73 -15.33
CA LEU A 722 14.06 1.95 -14.24
C LEU A 722 15.54 1.73 -14.54
N TYR A 723 16.42 1.85 -13.54
CA TYR A 723 17.85 1.60 -13.67
C TYR A 723 18.31 0.46 -12.75
N ASP A 724 19.42 -0.15 -13.14
CA ASP A 724 20.17 -1.08 -12.31
C ASP A 724 21.25 -0.34 -11.51
N LEU A 725 21.35 -0.63 -10.20
CA LEU A 725 22.51 -0.24 -9.41
C LEU A 725 23.55 -1.35 -9.55
N VAL A 726 24.67 -1.07 -10.23
CA VAL A 726 25.76 -2.02 -10.40
C VAL A 726 26.78 -1.81 -9.29
N SER A 727 27.00 -2.84 -8.47
CA SER A 727 27.97 -2.78 -7.38
C SER A 727 29.41 -2.71 -7.90
N PRO A 728 30.39 -2.32 -7.07
CA PRO A 728 31.81 -2.36 -7.44
C PRO A 728 32.31 -3.74 -7.89
N GLU A 729 31.66 -4.80 -7.43
CA GLU A 729 31.94 -6.20 -7.80
C GLU A 729 31.29 -6.62 -9.13
N GLY A 730 30.48 -5.76 -9.75
CA GLY A 730 29.92 -5.95 -11.08
C GLY A 730 28.56 -6.67 -11.13
N PHE A 731 27.90 -6.90 -10.00
CA PHE A 731 26.55 -7.47 -9.96
C PHE A 731 25.49 -6.38 -9.76
N VAL A 732 24.26 -6.66 -10.22
CA VAL A 732 23.10 -5.78 -9.99
C VAL A 732 22.60 -5.99 -8.56
N ASN A 733 22.51 -4.92 -7.78
CA ASN A 733 21.87 -4.94 -6.49
C ASN A 733 20.35 -4.80 -6.64
N GLU A 734 19.63 -5.92 -6.52
CA GLU A 734 18.17 -5.96 -6.64
C GLU A 734 17.43 -5.38 -5.43
N ASP A 735 18.11 -5.06 -4.32
CA ASP A 735 17.51 -4.40 -3.15
C ASP A 735 17.37 -2.88 -3.32
N VAL A 736 17.94 -2.32 -4.40
CA VAL A 736 17.87 -0.89 -4.70
C VAL A 736 16.92 -0.61 -5.85
N PHE A 737 15.96 0.27 -5.63
CA PHE A 737 15.05 0.83 -6.64
C PHE A 737 15.58 2.18 -7.07
N ALA A 738 16.03 2.29 -8.33
CA ALA A 738 16.50 3.53 -8.93
C ALA A 738 15.70 3.83 -10.20
N TYR A 739 15.02 4.95 -10.28
CA TYR A 739 14.24 5.32 -11.47
C TYR A 739 14.13 6.83 -11.66
N SER A 740 14.03 7.24 -12.92
CA SER A 740 13.80 8.64 -13.31
C SER A 740 12.42 8.81 -13.94
N ASN A 741 11.91 10.03 -13.88
CA ASN A 741 10.71 10.44 -14.60
C ASN A 741 10.81 11.92 -14.97
N ALA A 742 9.98 12.37 -15.91
CA ALA A 742 9.95 13.75 -16.36
C ALA A 742 8.54 14.15 -16.82
N ALA A 743 8.17 15.40 -16.53
CA ALA A 743 6.93 16.01 -17.01
C ALA A 743 7.08 17.52 -17.12
N GLY A 744 6.63 18.13 -18.23
CA GLY A 744 6.61 19.59 -18.37
C GLY A 744 7.99 20.28 -18.28
N GLY A 745 9.08 19.56 -18.59
CA GLY A 745 10.46 20.05 -18.46
C GLY A 745 11.09 19.80 -17.08
N GLU A 746 10.28 19.48 -16.07
CA GLU A 746 10.75 19.02 -14.76
C GLU A 746 11.20 17.56 -14.82
N ARG A 747 12.16 17.20 -13.96
CA ARG A 747 12.84 15.90 -13.96
C ARG A 747 13.04 15.44 -12.51
N CYS A 748 12.97 14.13 -12.28
CA CYS A 748 13.29 13.53 -10.99
C CYS A 748 14.16 12.28 -11.14
N LEU A 749 14.91 11.97 -10.09
CA LEU A 749 15.58 10.69 -9.90
C LEU A 749 15.34 10.21 -8.46
N VAL A 750 14.68 9.07 -8.33
CA VAL A 750 14.39 8.44 -7.04
C VAL A 750 15.30 7.24 -6.87
N VAL A 751 15.95 7.14 -5.71
CA VAL A 751 16.80 6.02 -5.33
C VAL A 751 16.40 5.56 -3.94
N TYR A 752 16.11 4.28 -3.75
CA TYR A 752 15.71 3.73 -2.45
C TYR A 752 16.26 2.32 -2.25
N HIS A 753 16.86 2.09 -1.08
CA HIS A 753 17.38 0.80 -0.67
C HIS A 753 16.39 0.08 0.27
N ASN A 754 15.62 -0.89 -0.20
CA ASN A 754 14.64 -1.60 0.63
C ASN A 754 15.25 -2.79 1.39
N ARG A 755 16.30 -2.54 2.18
CA ARG A 755 16.98 -3.58 2.96
C ARG A 755 17.67 -2.95 4.18
N TYR A 756 17.73 -3.71 5.27
CA TYR A 756 18.59 -3.37 6.40
C TYR A 756 20.05 -3.79 6.13
N ALA A 757 20.71 -3.08 5.22
CA ALA A 757 22.11 -3.29 4.84
C ALA A 757 22.72 -1.99 4.29
N GLU A 758 24.01 -2.01 3.97
CA GLU A 758 24.64 -0.98 3.13
C GLU A 758 24.62 -1.40 1.66
N ALA A 759 24.40 -0.45 0.77
CA ALA A 759 24.49 -0.62 -0.68
C ALA A 759 25.29 0.52 -1.30
N ARG A 760 26.15 0.20 -2.26
CA ARG A 760 26.91 1.18 -3.04
C ARG A 760 27.06 0.72 -4.47
N GLY A 761 27.15 1.67 -5.40
CA GLY A 761 27.31 1.33 -6.81
C GLY A 761 27.00 2.49 -7.75
N TRP A 762 27.00 2.17 -9.04
CA TRP A 762 26.73 3.11 -10.11
C TRP A 762 25.36 2.86 -10.76
N ILE A 763 24.62 3.95 -10.96
CA ILE A 763 23.38 3.99 -11.74
C ILE A 763 23.72 4.61 -13.09
N HIS A 764 23.61 3.85 -14.18
CA HIS A 764 24.02 4.33 -15.51
C HIS A 764 23.00 4.02 -16.61
N THR A 765 22.77 2.74 -16.93
CA THR A 765 21.91 2.35 -18.05
C THR A 765 20.54 1.91 -17.54
N SER A 766 19.47 2.33 -18.21
CA SER A 766 18.12 1.86 -17.90
C SER A 766 17.94 0.37 -18.22
N ALA A 767 17.02 -0.28 -17.52
CA ALA A 767 16.42 -1.53 -17.96
C ALA A 767 15.77 -1.34 -19.34
N SER A 768 15.58 -2.46 -20.05
CA SER A 768 14.92 -2.44 -21.35
C SER A 768 13.44 -2.08 -21.20
N TYR A 769 12.87 -1.37 -22.17
CA TYR A 769 11.45 -1.04 -22.22
C TYR A 769 10.94 -0.95 -23.66
N ALA A 770 9.64 -1.14 -23.86
CA ALA A 770 8.99 -0.98 -25.15
C ALA A 770 8.68 0.50 -25.44
N ALA A 771 9.05 1.00 -26.62
CA ALA A 771 8.76 2.38 -27.01
C ALA A 771 7.24 2.57 -27.21
N PRO A 772 6.61 3.62 -26.66
CA PRO A 772 5.17 3.83 -26.78
C PRO A 772 4.69 3.86 -28.23
N GLY A 773 3.73 2.99 -28.58
CA GLY A 773 3.07 2.99 -29.89
C GLY A 773 3.88 2.46 -31.07
N GLN A 774 5.00 1.76 -30.83
CA GLN A 774 5.79 1.11 -31.88
C GLN A 774 6.05 -0.37 -31.55
N GLU A 775 5.64 -1.28 -32.43
CA GLU A 775 6.22 -2.63 -32.48
C GLU A 775 7.68 -2.49 -32.95
N GLY A 776 8.63 -2.62 -32.04
CA GLY A 776 10.04 -2.40 -32.31
C GLY A 776 10.95 -3.02 -31.24
N PRO A 777 12.28 -3.03 -31.47
CA PRO A 777 13.22 -3.56 -30.50
C PRO A 777 13.19 -2.77 -29.18
N LEU A 778 13.39 -3.46 -28.06
CA LEU A 778 13.46 -2.84 -26.74
C LEU A 778 14.58 -1.79 -26.69
N VAL A 779 14.30 -0.66 -26.06
CA VAL A 779 15.20 0.50 -25.98
C VAL A 779 15.85 0.57 -24.60
N ARG A 780 17.06 1.12 -24.54
CA ARG A 780 17.76 1.49 -23.30
C ARG A 780 18.33 2.89 -23.43
N LYS A 781 18.40 3.63 -22.32
CA LYS A 781 18.97 4.98 -22.26
C LYS A 781 20.01 5.08 -21.15
N SER A 782 21.02 5.93 -21.33
CA SER A 782 21.89 6.35 -20.23
C SER A 782 21.13 7.24 -19.25
N LEU A 783 21.68 7.45 -18.06
CA LEU A 783 21.10 8.32 -17.04
C LEU A 783 21.00 9.76 -17.55
N GLY A 784 22.08 10.27 -18.19
CA GLY A 784 22.07 11.59 -18.84
C GLY A 784 20.98 11.73 -19.90
N GLN A 785 20.79 10.73 -20.76
CA GLN A 785 19.71 10.73 -21.76
C GLN A 785 18.32 10.68 -21.13
N GLY A 786 18.14 9.87 -20.08
CA GLY A 786 16.87 9.74 -19.37
C GLY A 786 16.46 11.01 -18.65
N LEU A 787 17.44 11.71 -18.08
CA LEU A 787 17.25 13.02 -17.47
C LEU A 787 17.26 14.17 -18.49
N GLY A 788 17.52 13.93 -19.78
CA GLY A 788 17.57 14.97 -20.81
C GLY A 788 18.66 16.02 -20.59
N LEU A 789 19.80 15.64 -20.02
CA LEU A 789 20.96 16.52 -19.79
C LEU A 789 21.76 16.72 -21.08
N SER A 790 22.42 17.86 -21.21
CA SER A 790 23.37 18.11 -22.29
C SER A 790 24.62 17.23 -22.16
N ASP A 791 25.17 16.78 -23.29
CA ASP A 791 26.44 16.05 -23.36
C ASP A 791 27.60 17.03 -23.62
N ASP A 792 27.73 18.02 -22.73
CA ASP A 792 28.75 19.06 -22.78
C ASP A 792 29.62 18.98 -21.51
N PRO A 793 30.95 18.81 -21.62
CA PRO A 793 31.85 18.79 -20.46
C PRO A 793 31.93 20.12 -19.72
N ALA A 794 31.51 21.24 -20.32
CA ALA A 794 31.40 22.54 -19.67
C ALA A 794 30.05 22.76 -18.97
N ALA A 795 29.09 21.84 -19.13
CA ALA A 795 27.79 21.89 -18.47
C ALA A 795 27.80 21.10 -17.16
N PHE A 796 27.21 21.70 -16.13
CA PHE A 796 27.04 21.13 -14.81
C PHE A 796 25.55 21.07 -14.48
N CYS A 797 25.11 19.97 -13.91
CA CYS A 797 23.75 19.83 -13.41
C CYS A 797 23.72 20.03 -11.89
N ILE A 798 22.84 20.93 -11.44
CA ILE A 798 22.53 21.16 -10.03
C ILE A 798 21.15 20.57 -9.76
N PHE A 799 21.03 19.85 -8.66
CA PHE A 799 19.78 19.23 -8.23
C PHE A 799 19.74 19.12 -6.71
N ARG A 800 18.54 18.93 -6.15
CA ARG A 800 18.33 18.90 -4.71
C ARG A 800 17.72 17.59 -4.28
N ASP A 801 18.26 16.99 -3.23
CA ASP A 801 17.60 15.87 -2.56
C ASP A 801 16.49 16.40 -1.64
N HIS A 802 15.26 16.02 -1.93
CA HIS A 802 14.07 16.41 -1.15
C HIS A 802 14.12 15.89 0.30
N VAL A 803 14.79 14.75 0.54
CA VAL A 803 14.82 14.14 1.88
C VAL A 803 15.84 14.81 2.80
N SER A 804 17.08 14.98 2.35
CA SER A 804 18.13 15.66 3.13
C SER A 804 18.06 17.19 3.04
N GLY A 805 17.39 17.73 2.02
CA GLY A 805 17.36 19.16 1.73
C GLY A 805 18.64 19.72 1.11
N LEU A 806 19.66 18.88 0.85
CA LEU A 806 20.95 19.27 0.29
C LEU A 806 20.91 19.37 -1.23
N GLU A 807 21.65 20.33 -1.77
CA GLU A 807 21.95 20.48 -3.19
C GLU A 807 23.25 19.75 -3.57
N PHE A 808 23.27 19.23 -4.78
CA PHE A 808 24.37 18.50 -5.38
C PHE A 808 24.69 19.12 -6.73
N ILE A 809 25.97 19.05 -7.11
CA ILE A 809 26.45 19.44 -8.44
C ILE A 809 27.22 18.29 -9.08
N ARG A 810 26.98 18.02 -10.36
CA ARG A 810 27.69 17.02 -11.17
C ARG A 810 27.98 17.56 -12.56
N VAL A 811 29.00 17.03 -13.22
CA VAL A 811 29.27 17.31 -14.62
C VAL A 811 28.20 16.60 -15.47
N SER A 812 27.51 17.31 -16.36
CA SER A 812 26.44 16.74 -17.19
C SER A 812 26.97 15.63 -18.11
N GLY A 813 28.14 15.82 -18.74
CA GLY A 813 28.80 14.79 -19.55
C GLY A 813 29.14 13.51 -18.77
N GLU A 814 29.57 13.62 -17.50
CA GLU A 814 29.87 12.44 -16.67
C GLU A 814 28.61 11.59 -16.40
N MET A 815 27.44 12.23 -16.27
CA MET A 815 26.17 11.53 -16.11
C MET A 815 25.76 10.74 -17.37
N HIS A 816 26.29 11.09 -18.54
CA HIS A 816 26.14 10.30 -19.78
C HIS A 816 27.14 9.16 -19.89
N GLU A 817 28.39 9.38 -19.50
CA GLU A 817 29.49 8.40 -19.67
C GLU A 817 29.58 7.36 -18.55
N ARG A 818 29.45 7.80 -17.29
CA ARG A 818 29.66 6.98 -16.09
C ARG A 818 28.39 6.82 -15.26
N GLY A 819 27.48 7.80 -15.34
CA GLY A 819 26.24 7.82 -14.57
C GLY A 819 26.46 8.43 -13.20
N MET A 820 25.72 7.94 -12.20
CA MET A 820 25.77 8.49 -10.84
C MET A 820 26.14 7.42 -9.82
N TYR A 821 27.20 7.68 -9.05
CA TYR A 821 27.55 6.87 -7.88
C TYR A 821 26.66 7.22 -6.69
N VAL A 822 26.20 6.19 -5.97
CA VAL A 822 25.41 6.32 -4.74
C VAL A 822 25.91 5.39 -3.66
N GLU A 823 25.82 5.84 -2.41
CA GLU A 823 26.00 5.04 -1.21
C GLU A 823 24.76 5.19 -0.33
N LEU A 824 24.21 4.08 0.11
CA LEU A 824 22.91 3.98 0.77
C LEU A 824 23.06 3.08 2.01
N GLY A 825 22.74 3.62 3.18
CA GLY A 825 22.54 2.85 4.39
C GLY A 825 21.22 2.08 4.40
N ALA A 826 20.89 1.51 5.55
CA ALA A 826 19.67 0.74 5.75
C ALA A 826 18.42 1.60 5.50
N TYR A 827 17.55 1.16 4.58
CA TYR A 827 16.32 1.88 4.22
C TYR A 827 16.51 3.33 3.74
N GLN A 828 17.74 3.71 3.37
CA GLN A 828 18.05 5.05 2.91
C GLN A 828 17.41 5.31 1.55
N ARG A 829 16.92 6.54 1.36
CA ARG A 829 16.33 7.01 0.11
C ARG A 829 16.78 8.41 -0.23
N HIS A 830 16.84 8.68 -1.53
CA HIS A 830 17.03 10.00 -2.10
C HIS A 830 15.93 10.26 -3.13
N VAL A 831 15.40 11.48 -3.11
CA VAL A 831 14.45 11.95 -4.12
C VAL A 831 15.02 13.23 -4.69
N PHE A 832 15.82 13.09 -5.74
CA PHE A 832 16.47 14.21 -6.41
C PHE A 832 15.47 14.91 -7.33
N LEU A 833 15.28 16.21 -7.10
CA LEU A 833 14.37 17.09 -7.80
C LEU A 833 15.11 18.37 -8.25
N GLY A 834 14.43 19.19 -9.06
CA GLY A 834 14.92 20.53 -9.40
C GLY A 834 16.19 20.53 -10.25
N PHE A 835 16.37 19.52 -11.11
CA PHE A 835 17.49 19.46 -12.04
C PHE A 835 17.53 20.72 -12.94
N ARG A 836 18.63 21.44 -12.88
CA ARG A 836 18.94 22.59 -13.76
C ARG A 836 20.38 22.50 -14.24
N GLU A 837 20.62 22.87 -15.49
CA GLU A 837 21.97 22.94 -16.06
C GLU A 837 22.52 24.37 -16.00
N VAL A 838 23.78 24.48 -15.59
CA VAL A 838 24.57 25.72 -15.59
C VAL A 838 25.83 25.48 -16.41
N LEU A 839 26.30 26.52 -17.09
CA LEU A 839 27.55 26.47 -17.84
C LEU A 839 28.67 27.07 -17.00
N ASP A 840 29.84 26.45 -17.08
CA ASP A 840 31.03 27.01 -16.47
C ASP A 840 31.49 28.28 -17.20
N ASN A 841 32.13 29.17 -16.46
CA ASN A 841 32.68 30.41 -17.00
C ASN A 841 34.21 30.33 -17.15
N GLU A 842 34.83 31.40 -17.63
CA GLU A 842 36.29 31.47 -17.86
C GLU A 842 37.14 31.19 -16.61
N TRP A 843 36.56 31.29 -15.41
CA TRP A 843 37.22 31.04 -14.13
C TRP A 843 36.98 29.63 -13.57
N HIS A 844 36.30 28.75 -14.31
CA HIS A 844 36.08 27.34 -13.97
C HIS A 844 35.46 27.10 -12.57
N GLN A 845 34.57 28.00 -12.15
CA GLN A 845 34.05 28.06 -10.78
C GLN A 845 33.27 26.80 -10.41
N TYR A 846 32.43 26.31 -11.32
CA TYR A 846 31.62 25.12 -11.09
C TYR A 846 32.47 23.86 -11.14
N ALA A 847 33.46 23.79 -12.03
CA ALA A 847 34.42 22.68 -12.07
C ALA A 847 35.22 22.56 -10.76
N HIS A 848 35.71 23.69 -10.24
CA HIS A 848 36.45 23.73 -8.98
C HIS A 848 35.57 23.28 -7.80
N LEU A 849 34.33 23.77 -7.72
CA LEU A 849 33.42 23.37 -6.66
C LEU A 849 33.03 21.89 -6.77
N ALA A 850 32.68 21.40 -7.96
CA ALA A 850 32.32 19.99 -8.15
C ALA A 850 33.47 19.05 -7.74
N SER A 851 34.71 19.41 -8.08
CA SER A 851 35.92 18.69 -7.65
C SER A 851 36.14 18.77 -6.13
N TYR A 852 35.93 19.93 -5.51
CA TYR A 852 36.07 20.12 -4.07
C TYR A 852 35.02 19.34 -3.25
N LEU A 853 33.78 19.32 -3.73
CA LEU A 853 32.70 18.58 -3.08
C LEU A 853 32.87 17.07 -3.26
N ASP A 854 33.47 16.62 -4.37
CA ASP A 854 33.71 15.21 -4.69
C ASP A 854 32.46 14.35 -4.46
N GLY A 855 31.35 14.83 -4.98
CA GLY A 855 30.07 14.15 -4.86
C GLY A 855 29.23 14.50 -3.63
N ARG A 856 29.78 15.19 -2.62
CA ARG A 856 29.05 15.58 -1.39
C ARG A 856 27.99 16.65 -1.66
N GLY A 857 26.89 16.57 -0.91
CA GLY A 857 25.83 17.58 -0.92
C GLY A 857 26.11 18.74 0.03
N VAL A 858 25.60 19.92 -0.30
CA VAL A 858 25.69 21.15 0.50
C VAL A 858 24.33 21.80 0.65
N PRO A 859 24.05 22.60 1.70
CA PRO A 859 22.76 23.27 1.85
C PRO A 859 22.42 24.22 0.68
N SER A 860 23.43 24.85 0.08
CA SER A 860 23.31 25.75 -1.07
C SER A 860 24.59 25.71 -1.90
N ILE A 861 24.46 25.43 -3.20
CA ILE A 861 25.59 25.49 -4.14
C ILE A 861 26.08 26.92 -4.31
N GLU A 862 25.19 27.91 -4.26
CA GLU A 862 25.55 29.32 -4.39
C GLU A 862 26.41 29.81 -3.22
N GLU A 863 26.05 29.45 -1.98
CA GLU A 863 26.88 29.76 -0.81
C GLU A 863 28.21 29.02 -0.84
N ALA A 864 28.22 27.74 -1.22
CA ALA A 864 29.45 26.95 -1.32
C ALA A 864 30.41 27.50 -2.38
N LEU A 865 29.89 28.00 -3.51
CA LEU A 865 30.70 28.72 -4.51
C LEU A 865 31.36 29.96 -3.89
N HIS A 866 30.57 30.80 -3.20
CA HIS A 866 31.11 31.99 -2.52
C HIS A 866 32.18 31.62 -1.50
N GLU A 867 31.97 30.60 -0.67
CA GLU A 867 32.97 30.14 0.31
C GLU A 867 34.27 29.64 -0.34
N VAL A 868 34.21 28.99 -1.51
CA VAL A 868 35.42 28.58 -2.26
C VAL A 868 36.20 29.79 -2.76
N PHE A 869 35.52 30.82 -3.27
CA PHE A 869 36.18 32.08 -3.69
C PHE A 869 36.81 32.85 -2.53
N LEU A 870 36.18 32.78 -1.35
CA LEU A 870 36.62 33.51 -0.17
C LEU A 870 37.71 32.78 0.62
N GLN A 871 38.16 31.58 0.21
CA GLN A 871 39.24 30.84 0.90
C GLN A 871 40.50 31.67 1.19
N PRO A 872 41.00 32.52 0.27
CA PRO A 872 42.15 33.38 0.56
C PRO A 872 41.93 34.35 1.73
N ILE A 873 40.69 34.71 2.02
CA ILE A 873 40.29 35.56 3.16
C ILE A 873 39.93 34.72 4.38
N HIS A 874 39.17 33.63 4.19
CA HIS A 874 38.71 32.75 5.26
C HIS A 874 39.86 32.04 5.97
N ALA A 875 40.89 31.58 5.24
CA ALA A 875 42.03 30.89 5.84
C ALA A 875 42.80 31.77 6.86
N PRO A 876 43.29 32.98 6.51
CA PRO A 876 43.93 33.86 7.48
C PRO A 876 42.95 34.38 8.54
N PHE A 877 41.66 34.55 8.22
CA PHE A 877 40.66 34.95 9.21
C PHE A 877 40.46 33.87 10.28
N ARG A 878 40.35 32.58 9.91
CA ARG A 878 40.24 31.46 10.87
C ARG A 878 41.51 31.30 11.72
N GLU A 879 42.68 31.61 11.20
CA GLU A 879 43.91 31.63 12.00
C GLU A 879 43.91 32.76 13.04
N LEU A 880 43.34 33.92 12.67
CA LEU A 880 43.22 35.09 13.53
C LEU A 880 42.09 34.93 14.57
N LEU A 881 40.97 34.33 14.19
CA LEU A 881 39.77 34.21 15.02
C LEU A 881 39.33 32.73 15.03
N ASN A 882 39.75 32.03 16.08
CA ASN A 882 39.34 30.66 16.43
C ASN A 882 39.36 30.51 17.96
N ALA A 883 38.67 29.49 18.47
CA ALA A 883 38.54 29.27 19.91
C ALA A 883 39.88 29.16 20.65
N GLY A 884 40.89 28.52 20.05
CA GLY A 884 42.22 28.39 20.65
C GLY A 884 42.93 29.73 20.83
N HIS A 885 42.95 30.55 19.77
CA HIS A 885 43.58 31.87 19.81
C HIS A 885 42.82 32.84 20.72
N LEU A 886 41.48 32.84 20.67
CA LEU A 886 40.66 33.68 21.54
C LEU A 886 40.87 33.32 23.02
N ARG A 887 40.87 32.04 23.39
CA ARG A 887 41.15 31.60 24.76
C ARG A 887 42.55 32.03 25.21
N TRP A 888 43.54 31.87 24.34
CA TRP A 888 44.91 32.29 24.61
C TRP A 888 45.02 33.81 24.86
N LEU A 889 44.37 34.64 24.04
CA LEU A 889 44.33 36.10 24.25
C LEU A 889 43.64 36.44 25.57
N ILE A 890 42.50 35.81 25.86
CA ILE A 890 41.76 36.01 27.11
C ILE A 890 42.63 35.66 28.32
N ASP A 891 43.35 34.53 28.30
CA ASP A 891 44.21 34.09 29.40
C ASP A 891 45.41 35.02 29.66
N HIS A 892 45.82 35.81 28.67
CA HIS A 892 46.90 36.81 28.80
C HIS A 892 46.41 38.21 29.19
N ARG A 893 45.14 38.36 29.58
CA ARG A 893 44.63 39.61 30.16
C ARG A 893 45.34 39.92 31.49
N LEU A 894 45.61 41.20 31.74
CA LEU A 894 46.21 41.62 33.00
C LEU A 894 45.16 41.63 34.10
N THR A 895 45.40 40.83 35.14
CA THR A 895 44.61 40.84 36.38
C THR A 895 45.35 41.50 37.54
N ASP A 896 46.66 41.71 37.40
CA ASP A 896 47.52 42.36 38.39
C ASP A 896 47.98 43.74 37.85
N PRO A 897 47.69 44.85 38.55
CA PRO A 897 48.12 46.21 38.17
C PRO A 897 49.63 46.38 37.93
N ASP A 898 50.46 45.60 38.64
CA ASP A 898 51.92 45.72 38.57
C ASP A 898 52.54 44.84 37.47
N ALA A 899 51.75 43.96 36.83
CA ALA A 899 52.21 43.08 35.78
C ALA A 899 52.26 43.80 34.40
N GLN A 900 53.24 43.42 33.58
CA GLN A 900 53.38 43.94 32.21
C GLN A 900 52.80 42.95 31.19
N LEU A 901 52.24 43.48 30.10
CA LEU A 901 51.81 42.64 28.98
C LEU A 901 53.02 41.92 28.37
N VAL A 902 52.84 40.64 28.05
CA VAL A 902 53.82 39.87 27.30
C VAL A 902 53.86 40.40 25.87
N SER A 903 55.00 40.95 25.44
CA SER A 903 55.16 41.59 24.13
C SER A 903 54.89 40.64 22.95
N GLU A 904 55.12 39.34 23.15
CA GLU A 904 54.83 38.30 22.16
C GLU A 904 53.33 38.20 21.84
N VAL A 905 52.44 38.50 22.79
CA VAL A 905 50.98 38.43 22.60
C VAL A 905 50.51 39.47 21.58
N GLY A 906 50.92 40.72 21.75
CA GLY A 906 50.60 41.80 20.81
C GLY A 906 51.24 41.58 19.43
N SER A 907 52.50 41.13 19.42
CA SER A 907 53.24 40.87 18.17
C SER A 907 52.62 39.72 17.35
N GLU A 908 52.11 38.69 18.02
CA GLU A 908 51.46 37.55 17.38
C GLU A 908 50.15 37.94 16.71
N ALA A 909 49.30 38.67 17.43
CA ALA A 909 48.03 39.15 16.90
C ALA A 909 48.23 40.15 15.74
N GLU A 910 49.21 41.05 15.84
CA GLU A 910 49.59 41.99 14.77
C GLU A 910 50.02 41.22 13.50
N ARG A 911 50.86 40.19 13.66
CA ARG A 911 51.32 39.36 12.55
C ARG A 911 50.18 38.63 11.84
N ARG A 912 49.25 38.04 12.58
CA ARG A 912 48.07 37.35 12.01
C ARG A 912 47.08 38.32 11.37
N ALA A 913 46.83 39.46 12.01
CA ALA A 913 45.96 40.51 11.47
C ALA A 913 46.54 41.06 10.16
N ARG A 914 47.85 41.33 10.12
CA ARG A 914 48.54 41.78 8.90
C ARG A 914 48.38 40.79 7.76
N ARG A 915 48.51 39.48 8.02
CA ARG A 915 48.32 38.45 6.98
C ARG A 915 46.92 38.52 6.36
N LEU A 916 45.89 38.65 7.18
CA LEU A 916 44.51 38.84 6.71
C LEU A 916 44.37 40.12 5.89
N LEU A 917 44.90 41.25 6.37
CA LEU A 917 44.80 42.54 5.70
C LEU A 917 45.58 42.57 4.36
N ASP A 918 46.72 41.89 4.28
CA ASP A 918 47.50 41.73 3.05
C ASP A 918 46.71 40.94 1.99
N GLU A 919 46.04 39.84 2.38
CA GLU A 919 45.17 39.09 1.45
C GLU A 919 43.91 39.87 1.09
N ALA A 920 43.28 40.56 2.04
CA ALA A 920 42.15 41.45 1.77
C ALA A 920 42.53 42.56 0.77
N ARG A 921 43.74 43.10 0.86
CA ARG A 921 44.26 44.11 -0.07
C ARG A 921 44.43 43.54 -1.47
N ARG A 922 45.02 42.35 -1.59
CA ARG A 922 45.19 41.67 -2.88
C ARG A 922 43.85 41.30 -3.50
N PHE A 923 42.90 40.86 -2.69
CA PHE A 923 41.57 40.44 -3.11
C PHE A 923 40.72 41.61 -3.61
N THR A 924 40.84 42.79 -2.99
CA THR A 924 40.03 43.98 -3.31
C THR A 924 40.72 45.01 -4.20
N GLY A 925 42.04 44.92 -4.38
CA GLY A 925 42.84 45.96 -5.05
C GLY A 925 42.97 47.26 -4.25
N GLY A 926 42.76 47.22 -2.93
CA GLY A 926 42.75 48.39 -2.05
C GLY A 926 44.08 49.14 -1.91
N THR A 927 44.00 50.41 -1.55
CA THR A 927 45.16 51.31 -1.40
C THR A 927 45.62 51.54 0.05
N GLY A 928 44.87 51.06 1.04
CA GLY A 928 45.22 51.19 2.47
C GLY A 928 46.53 50.49 2.82
N ASP A 929 47.11 50.85 3.96
CA ASP A 929 48.37 50.26 4.47
C ASP A 929 48.10 49.15 5.51
N PRO A 930 48.20 47.85 5.14
CA PRO A 930 47.96 46.75 6.06
C PRO A 930 48.85 46.77 7.30
N ALA A 931 50.06 47.33 7.22
CA ALA A 931 50.97 47.38 8.35
C ALA A 931 50.52 48.41 9.40
N ALA A 932 50.05 49.58 8.96
CA ALA A 932 49.52 50.62 9.85
C ALA A 932 48.24 50.13 10.56
N ILE A 933 47.31 49.51 9.80
CA ILE A 933 46.06 48.98 10.33
C ILE A 933 46.32 47.85 11.33
N ALA A 934 47.22 46.92 11.01
CA ALA A 934 47.60 45.85 11.95
C ALA A 934 48.22 46.40 13.23
N HIS A 935 49.00 47.47 13.14
CA HIS A 935 49.58 48.14 14.30
C HIS A 935 48.51 48.80 15.19
N GLU A 936 47.49 49.41 14.59
CA GLU A 936 46.34 49.94 15.31
C GLU A 936 45.58 48.84 16.04
N ILE A 937 45.31 47.71 15.37
CA ILE A 937 44.70 46.52 15.97
C ILE A 937 45.53 46.05 17.18
N ARG A 938 46.86 46.07 17.10
CA ARG A 938 47.73 45.74 18.25
C ARG A 938 47.53 46.70 19.42
N LEU A 939 47.49 48.02 19.17
CA LEU A 939 47.29 49.02 20.22
C LEU A 939 45.92 48.84 20.91
N LYS A 940 44.86 48.59 20.12
CA LYS A 940 43.52 48.29 20.63
C LYS A 940 43.45 46.96 21.40
N LEU A 941 44.16 45.93 20.94
CA LEU A 941 44.29 44.67 21.68
C LEU A 941 44.96 44.87 23.04
N GLU A 942 46.08 45.60 23.08
CA GLU A 942 46.75 45.90 24.33
C GLU A 942 45.87 46.72 25.29
N ALA A 943 45.03 47.61 24.77
CA ALA A 943 44.03 48.32 25.57
C ALA A 943 42.97 47.36 26.13
N ILE A 944 42.44 46.44 25.31
CA ILE A 944 41.49 45.39 25.72
C ILE A 944 42.06 44.53 26.84
N LEU A 945 43.30 44.04 26.70
CA LEU A 945 43.95 43.19 27.70
C LEU A 945 44.25 43.91 29.02
N ARG A 946 44.25 45.25 29.03
CA ARG A 946 44.47 46.11 30.21
C ARG A 946 43.18 46.57 30.88
N LEU A 947 42.01 46.29 30.31
CA LEU A 947 40.72 46.72 30.87
C LEU A 947 40.49 46.32 32.34
N PRO A 948 40.89 45.12 32.84
CA PRO A 948 40.65 44.77 34.23
C PRO A 948 41.43 45.63 35.25
N VAL A 949 42.56 46.21 34.81
CA VAL A 949 43.46 47.03 35.64
C VAL A 949 43.40 48.52 35.27
N LEU A 950 42.31 48.97 34.63
CA LEU A 950 42.15 50.33 34.11
C LEU A 950 42.31 51.40 35.20
N GLU A 951 41.85 51.13 36.43
CA GLU A 951 41.93 52.03 37.59
C GLU A 951 43.37 52.38 37.99
N ALA A 952 44.32 51.47 37.77
CA ALA A 952 45.72 51.67 38.13
C ALA A 952 46.44 52.58 37.12
N ARG A 953 45.86 52.77 35.92
CA ARG A 953 46.48 53.52 34.82
C ARG A 953 45.91 54.92 34.66
N TYR A 954 44.62 55.10 34.94
CA TYR A 954 43.92 56.35 34.69
C TYR A 954 43.14 56.80 35.93
N PRO A 955 43.25 58.07 36.35
CA PRO A 955 42.53 58.60 37.51
C PRO A 955 41.06 58.86 37.17
N LEU A 956 40.28 57.79 37.01
CA LEU A 956 38.85 57.80 36.70
C LEU A 956 37.99 57.88 37.98
N PRO A 957 36.80 58.50 37.92
CA PRO A 957 35.84 58.40 39.03
C PRO A 957 35.38 56.96 39.26
N ASP A 958 35.14 56.60 40.53
CA ASP A 958 34.70 55.25 40.93
C ASP A 958 33.45 54.77 40.17
N SER A 959 32.52 55.69 39.88
CA SER A 959 31.28 55.39 39.15
C SER A 959 31.53 54.92 37.71
N ALA A 960 32.51 55.51 37.02
CA ALA A 960 32.88 55.12 35.66
C ALA A 960 33.65 53.79 35.66
N LEU A 961 34.53 53.59 36.64
CA LEU A 961 35.25 52.33 36.84
C LEU A 961 34.30 51.17 37.15
N GLN A 962 33.32 51.40 38.02
CA GLN A 962 32.31 50.39 38.38
C GLN A 962 31.45 50.00 37.17
N ALA A 963 31.07 50.95 36.32
CA ALA A 963 30.29 50.66 35.11
C ALA A 963 31.08 49.80 34.10
N ILE A 964 32.37 50.07 33.91
CA ILE A 964 33.24 49.26 33.05
C ILE A 964 33.46 47.87 33.65
N ARG A 965 33.74 47.78 34.96
CA ARG A 965 33.92 46.50 35.67
C ARG A 965 32.68 45.62 35.62
N ALA A 966 31.50 46.20 35.85
CA ALA A 966 30.24 45.47 35.85
C ALA A 966 29.97 44.77 34.51
N ARG A 967 30.41 45.34 33.38
CA ARG A 967 30.29 44.64 32.08
C ARG A 967 31.36 43.56 31.90
N LEU A 968 32.56 43.74 32.43
CA LEU A 968 33.63 42.74 32.35
C LEU A 968 33.36 41.53 33.25
N GLU A 969 32.60 41.71 34.33
CA GLU A 969 32.29 40.72 35.35
C GLU A 969 30.83 40.24 35.21
N GLY A 970 30.59 39.07 34.61
CA GLY A 970 29.27 38.42 34.68
C GLY A 970 28.83 37.65 33.43
N ASP A 971 29.28 38.05 32.24
CA ASP A 971 28.91 37.41 30.97
C ASP A 971 30.15 36.87 30.22
N PRO A 972 30.27 35.54 30.03
CA PRO A 972 31.40 34.94 29.31
C PRO A 972 31.49 35.36 27.84
N ALA A 973 30.41 35.90 27.25
CA ALA A 973 30.39 36.38 25.86
C ALA A 973 31.11 37.73 25.67
N VAL A 974 31.43 38.45 26.74
CA VAL A 974 31.97 39.82 26.65
C VAL A 974 33.34 39.85 25.97
N TRP A 975 34.26 38.99 26.39
CA TRP A 975 35.60 38.94 25.82
C TRP A 975 35.62 38.43 24.36
N PRO A 976 34.93 37.33 24.00
CA PRO A 976 34.76 36.93 22.61
C PRO A 976 34.20 38.05 21.74
N THR A 977 33.18 38.77 22.20
CA THR A 977 32.56 39.88 21.46
C THR A 977 33.54 41.03 21.22
N LEU A 978 34.31 41.45 22.23
CA LEU A 978 35.34 42.48 22.07
C LEU A 978 36.42 42.09 21.06
N LEU A 979 36.90 40.85 21.12
CA LEU A 979 37.92 40.34 20.19
C LEU A 979 37.34 40.15 18.78
N GLY A 980 36.06 39.77 18.68
CA GLY A 980 35.32 39.73 17.41
C GLY A 980 35.26 41.10 16.74
N TRP A 981 34.91 42.14 17.48
CA TRP A 981 34.95 43.53 17.02
C TRP A 981 36.37 43.96 16.64
N LEU A 982 37.36 43.68 17.50
CA LEU A 982 38.76 44.06 17.28
C LEU A 982 39.28 43.57 15.92
N PHE A 983 39.01 42.33 15.55
CA PHE A 983 39.54 41.74 14.31
C PHE A 983 38.69 42.02 13.07
N THR A 984 37.56 42.73 13.20
CA THR A 984 36.65 43.03 12.08
C THR A 984 36.46 44.53 11.82
N HIS A 985 36.57 45.40 12.83
CA HIS A 985 36.21 46.81 12.73
C HIS A 985 36.99 47.61 11.67
N ALA A 986 38.30 47.34 11.54
CA ALA A 986 39.20 48.09 10.66
C ALA A 986 39.42 47.43 9.30
N LEU A 987 38.71 46.34 8.96
CA LEU A 987 38.93 45.64 7.69
C LEU A 987 38.76 46.57 6.48
N GLY A 988 37.71 47.39 6.47
CA GLY A 988 37.38 48.31 5.39
C GLY A 988 38.45 49.37 5.10
N GLU A 989 39.35 49.65 6.04
CA GLU A 989 40.45 50.63 5.87
C GLU A 989 41.44 50.18 4.79
N VAL A 990 41.51 48.87 4.52
CA VAL A 990 42.33 48.30 3.44
C VAL A 990 41.93 48.87 2.07
N ALA A 991 40.65 49.21 1.88
CA ALA A 991 40.17 49.84 0.65
C ALA A 991 40.28 51.38 0.64
N GLY A 992 40.75 52.01 1.72
CA GLY A 992 40.95 53.47 1.86
C GLY A 992 40.15 54.11 3.02
N ASP A 993 40.53 55.33 3.40
CA ASP A 993 40.18 55.96 4.69
C ASP A 993 38.72 56.45 4.82
N GLU A 994 38.01 56.75 3.72
CA GLU A 994 36.64 57.30 3.80
C GLU A 994 35.57 56.22 4.04
N GLY A 995 34.79 56.34 5.12
CA GLY A 995 33.62 55.47 5.37
C GLY A 995 33.97 54.00 5.59
N PHE A 996 35.16 53.69 6.11
CA PHE A 996 35.66 52.33 6.30
C PHE A 996 34.75 51.46 7.18
N ALA A 997 34.09 52.01 8.20
CA ALA A 997 33.18 51.27 9.08
C ALA A 997 32.02 50.62 8.32
N GLY A 998 31.41 51.37 7.38
CA GLY A 998 30.37 50.84 6.50
C GLY A 998 30.89 49.74 5.57
N ARG A 999 32.14 49.86 5.10
CA ARG A 999 32.79 48.83 4.27
C ARG A 999 33.13 47.58 5.08
N SER A 1000 33.65 47.71 6.30
CA SER A 1000 33.89 46.60 7.22
C SER A 1000 32.60 45.80 7.47
N LEU A 1001 31.48 46.49 7.67
CA LEU A 1001 30.16 45.86 7.80
C LEU A 1001 29.73 45.14 6.52
N SER A 1002 29.90 45.77 5.35
CA SER A 1002 29.62 45.14 4.06
C SER A 1002 30.43 43.85 3.89
N TRP A 1003 31.73 43.91 4.18
CA TRP A 1003 32.63 42.76 4.06
C TRP A 1003 32.36 41.66 5.10
N MET A 1004 31.86 42.00 6.30
CA MET A 1004 31.42 40.97 7.24
C MET A 1004 30.29 40.11 6.68
N GLU A 1005 29.42 40.68 5.84
CA GLU A 1005 28.33 39.96 5.18
C GLU A 1005 28.78 39.36 3.84
N GLU A 1006 29.35 40.16 2.94
CA GLU A 1006 29.81 39.74 1.61
C GLU A 1006 30.86 38.63 1.68
N TRP A 1007 31.75 38.66 2.68
CA TRP A 1007 32.77 37.64 2.87
C TRP A 1007 32.36 36.57 3.89
N LEU A 1008 31.09 36.53 4.32
CA LEU A 1008 30.54 35.54 5.24
C LEU A 1008 31.32 35.45 6.58
N LEU A 1009 31.98 36.53 7.02
CA LEU A 1009 32.78 36.53 8.25
C LEU A 1009 31.89 36.43 9.49
N SER A 1010 30.66 36.94 9.44
CA SER A 1010 29.67 36.79 10.52
C SER A 1010 29.46 35.33 10.92
N LYS A 1011 29.43 34.40 9.94
CA LYS A 1011 29.30 32.95 10.17
C LYS A 1011 30.56 32.38 10.83
N LEU A 1012 31.74 32.82 10.43
CA LEU A 1012 33.02 32.37 11.00
C LEU A 1012 33.21 32.86 12.45
N VAL A 1013 32.77 34.09 12.75
CA VAL A 1013 32.76 34.62 14.12
C VAL A 1013 31.80 33.83 15.00
N ALA A 1014 30.56 33.60 14.54
CA ALA A 1014 29.58 32.79 15.27
C ALA A 1014 30.10 31.36 15.54
N ALA A 1015 30.67 30.70 14.53
CA ALA A 1015 31.25 29.36 14.69
C ALA A 1015 32.38 29.33 15.74
N SER A 1016 33.27 30.33 15.72
CA SER A 1016 34.37 30.42 16.69
C SER A 1016 33.88 30.69 18.12
N PHE A 1017 32.78 31.42 18.28
CA PHE A 1017 32.13 31.65 19.57
C PHE A 1017 31.44 30.37 20.09
N GLN A 1018 30.82 29.59 19.21
CA GLN A 1018 30.27 28.28 19.56
C GLN A 1018 31.35 27.29 19.97
N ASP A 1019 32.49 27.26 19.26
CA ASP A 1019 33.66 26.43 19.61
C ASP A 1019 34.29 26.84 20.97
N LEU A 1020 34.07 28.08 21.43
CA LEU A 1020 34.45 28.53 22.76
C LEU A 1020 33.47 28.07 23.86
N GLY A 1021 32.31 27.53 23.50
CA GLY A 1021 31.29 27.01 24.41
C GLY A 1021 30.01 27.85 24.51
N MET A 1022 29.80 28.83 23.63
CA MET A 1022 28.54 29.59 23.58
C MET A 1022 27.45 28.80 22.85
N ASP A 1023 26.20 28.94 23.28
CA ASP A 1023 25.07 28.43 22.48
C ASP A 1023 24.89 29.25 21.20
N GLU A 1024 24.22 28.66 20.20
CA GLU A 1024 24.03 29.27 18.88
C GLU A 1024 23.34 30.64 18.96
N GLY A 1025 22.33 30.78 19.83
CA GLY A 1025 21.59 32.03 20.01
C GLY A 1025 22.47 33.14 20.58
N ALA A 1026 23.21 32.85 21.64
CA ALA A 1026 24.16 33.79 22.24
C ALA A 1026 25.29 34.16 21.27
N ALA A 1027 25.79 33.22 20.46
CA ALA A 1027 26.82 33.48 19.46
C ALA A 1027 26.33 34.47 18.38
N TRP A 1028 25.12 34.28 17.86
CA TRP A 1028 24.55 35.21 16.88
C TRP A 1028 24.17 36.56 17.49
N TRP A 1029 23.73 36.61 18.75
CA TRP A 1029 23.52 37.86 19.49
C TRP A 1029 24.82 38.66 19.66
N ALA A 1030 25.92 37.97 19.98
CA ALA A 1030 27.25 38.57 20.06
C ALA A 1030 27.73 39.10 18.69
N VAL A 1031 27.49 38.37 17.59
CA VAL A 1031 27.77 38.86 16.23
C VAL A 1031 26.96 40.11 15.89
N GLY A 1032 25.67 40.15 16.26
CA GLY A 1032 24.85 41.36 16.13
C GLY A 1032 25.43 42.54 16.91
N THR A 1033 25.92 42.28 18.12
CA THR A 1033 26.61 43.28 18.96
C THR A 1033 27.88 43.79 18.29
N VAL A 1034 28.73 42.89 17.75
CA VAL A 1034 29.94 43.27 16.99
C VAL A 1034 29.60 44.24 15.87
N LYS A 1035 28.57 43.96 15.07
CA LYS A 1035 28.14 44.85 13.97
C LYS A 1035 27.75 46.25 14.47
N ILE A 1036 27.01 46.32 15.57
CA ILE A 1036 26.63 47.60 16.18
C ILE A 1036 27.86 48.39 16.65
N LEU A 1037 28.84 47.71 17.25
CA LEU A 1037 30.10 48.33 17.69
C LEU A 1037 30.95 48.85 16.52
N ILE A 1038 30.89 48.21 15.35
CA ILE A 1038 31.54 48.72 14.13
C ILE A 1038 30.78 49.93 13.58
N ALA A 1039 29.45 49.86 13.49
CA ALA A 1039 28.62 50.93 12.94
C ALA A 1039 28.76 52.26 13.72
N HIS A 1040 28.99 52.16 15.02
CA HIS A 1040 29.12 53.30 15.92
C HIS A 1040 30.52 53.44 16.52
N CYS A 1041 31.56 52.94 15.84
CA CYS A 1041 32.94 53.25 16.20
C CYS A 1041 33.17 54.77 16.22
N GLY A 1042 33.89 55.29 17.21
CA GLY A 1042 34.12 56.73 17.32
C GLY A 1042 32.91 57.56 17.76
N TRP A 1043 31.82 56.97 18.30
CA TRP A 1043 30.67 57.72 18.82
C TRP A 1043 31.03 58.76 19.90
N TRP A 1044 32.18 58.56 20.56
CA TRP A 1044 32.73 59.43 21.59
C TRP A 1044 33.46 60.67 21.05
N ASP A 1045 33.83 60.70 19.76
CA ASP A 1045 34.58 61.79 19.12
C ASP A 1045 33.63 62.86 18.56
N LEU A 1046 32.79 63.43 19.43
CA LEU A 1046 31.88 64.52 19.07
C LEU A 1046 32.53 65.87 19.38
N ASP A 1047 32.65 66.73 18.36
CA ASP A 1047 33.12 68.10 18.50
C ASP A 1047 32.13 68.94 19.32
N GLY A 1048 32.49 69.24 20.59
CA GLY A 1048 31.82 70.22 21.43
C GLY A 1048 31.28 69.65 22.75
N ALA A 1049 31.81 70.15 23.87
CA ALA A 1049 31.21 69.94 25.18
C ALA A 1049 29.99 70.87 25.33
N GLY A 1050 28.78 70.37 25.11
CA GLY A 1050 27.56 71.19 25.13
C GLY A 1050 26.28 70.42 25.51
N GLU A 1051 25.30 71.16 26.02
CA GLU A 1051 23.94 70.67 26.32
C GLU A 1051 23.33 69.94 25.11
N GLY A 1052 22.78 68.74 25.33
CA GLY A 1052 22.12 67.94 24.29
C GLY A 1052 22.94 66.81 23.66
N GLN A 1053 24.18 66.58 24.09
CA GLN A 1053 25.05 65.51 23.57
C GLN A 1053 24.44 64.10 23.70
N ALA A 1054 23.78 63.80 24.83
CA ALA A 1054 23.08 62.53 25.03
C ALA A 1054 21.95 62.33 24.00
N SER A 1055 21.13 63.35 23.75
CA SER A 1055 20.09 63.29 22.72
C SER A 1055 20.67 63.08 21.31
N GLN A 1056 21.80 63.69 20.98
CA GLN A 1056 22.45 63.51 19.67
C GLN A 1056 22.95 62.08 19.48
N VAL A 1057 23.63 61.52 20.47
CA VAL A 1057 24.10 60.12 20.46
C VAL A 1057 22.92 59.15 20.36
N LEU A 1058 21.89 59.34 21.20
CA LEU A 1058 20.69 58.51 21.15
C LEU A 1058 19.98 58.57 19.80
N MET A 1059 19.84 59.75 19.22
CA MET A 1059 19.21 59.91 17.90
C MET A 1059 20.04 59.27 16.78
N SER A 1060 21.37 59.24 16.92
CA SER A 1060 22.24 58.51 16.00
C SER A 1060 21.96 57.00 16.06
N TRP A 1061 21.91 56.45 17.27
CA TRP A 1061 21.61 55.03 17.51
C TRP A 1061 20.21 54.63 17.07
N LEU A 1062 19.18 55.42 17.41
CA LEU A 1062 17.80 55.13 17.03
C LEU A 1062 17.53 55.28 15.52
N ARG A 1063 18.42 55.91 14.75
CA ARG A 1063 18.32 55.93 13.27
C ARG A 1063 18.85 54.66 12.63
N ASP A 1064 19.64 53.87 13.36
CA ASP A 1064 20.18 52.60 12.91
C ASP A 1064 19.16 51.48 13.15
N SER A 1065 18.75 50.78 12.09
CA SER A 1065 17.81 49.68 12.16
C SER A 1065 18.35 48.46 12.92
N GLY A 1066 19.67 48.25 12.90
CA GLY A 1066 20.35 47.21 13.67
C GLY A 1066 20.24 47.47 15.18
N VAL A 1067 20.42 48.73 15.61
CA VAL A 1067 20.21 49.11 17.01
C VAL A 1067 18.73 48.97 17.41
N GLN A 1068 17.79 49.37 16.56
CA GLN A 1068 16.36 49.17 16.83
C GLN A 1068 16.01 47.68 17.00
N GLY A 1069 16.60 46.80 16.18
CA GLY A 1069 16.45 45.36 16.30
C GLY A 1069 17.04 44.82 17.61
N TYR A 1070 18.22 45.28 18.00
CA TYR A 1070 18.89 44.92 19.26
C TYR A 1070 18.09 45.35 20.50
N LEU A 1071 17.54 46.57 20.48
CA LEU A 1071 16.66 47.09 21.51
C LEU A 1071 15.25 46.45 21.50
N GLN A 1072 14.99 45.51 20.59
CA GLN A 1072 13.71 44.85 20.41
C GLN A 1072 12.55 45.83 20.29
N VAL A 1073 12.74 46.90 19.50
CA VAL A 1073 11.75 47.96 19.36
C VAL A 1073 10.48 47.39 18.71
N ASN A 1074 9.37 47.40 19.45
CA ASN A 1074 8.12 46.79 19.03
C ASN A 1074 6.95 47.76 19.13
N ARG A 1075 6.02 47.68 18.17
CA ARG A 1075 4.80 48.50 18.17
C ARG A 1075 3.65 47.74 18.82
N HIS A 1076 3.14 48.25 19.95
CA HIS A 1076 1.95 47.73 20.60
C HIS A 1076 0.94 48.85 20.84
N ARG A 1077 -0.29 48.69 20.32
CA ARG A 1077 -1.39 49.68 20.40
C ARG A 1077 -1.00 51.09 19.93
N GLY A 1078 -0.18 51.17 18.88
CA GLY A 1078 0.25 52.45 18.29
C GLY A 1078 1.42 53.14 19.00
N VAL A 1079 1.95 52.56 20.09
CA VAL A 1079 3.12 53.06 20.82
C VAL A 1079 4.34 52.18 20.53
N LEU A 1080 5.51 52.80 20.37
CA LEU A 1080 6.79 52.10 20.20
C LEU A 1080 7.45 51.90 21.57
N TRP A 1081 7.68 50.64 21.91
CA TRP A 1081 8.33 50.20 23.14
C TRP A 1081 9.72 49.67 22.82
N PHE A 1082 10.66 49.76 23.76
CA PHE A 1082 11.98 49.15 23.68
C PHE A 1082 12.26 48.32 24.93
N ASN A 1083 13.20 47.38 24.85
CA ASN A 1083 13.57 46.50 25.96
C ASN A 1083 14.61 47.17 26.89
N HIS A 1084 14.34 47.14 28.19
CA HIS A 1084 15.17 47.73 29.24
C HIS A 1084 16.56 47.08 29.31
N GLU A 1085 16.60 45.75 29.43
CA GLU A 1085 17.85 45.01 29.59
C GLU A 1085 18.78 45.23 28.38
N ALA A 1086 18.25 45.16 27.17
CA ALA A 1086 19.00 45.42 25.94
C ALA A 1086 19.52 46.86 25.85
N PHE A 1087 18.81 47.85 26.42
CA PHE A 1087 19.29 49.23 26.45
C PHE A 1087 20.44 49.41 27.45
N GLU A 1088 20.36 48.79 28.63
CA GLU A 1088 21.45 48.75 29.60
C GLU A 1088 22.68 48.06 29.01
N GLU A 1089 22.49 46.92 28.33
CA GLU A 1089 23.57 46.22 27.64
C GLU A 1089 24.23 47.10 26.58
N LEU A 1090 23.43 47.73 25.69
CA LEU A 1090 23.94 48.59 24.62
C LEU A 1090 24.78 49.75 25.17
N THR A 1091 24.29 50.43 26.21
CA THR A 1091 24.99 51.56 26.82
C THR A 1091 26.29 51.13 27.50
N SER A 1092 26.31 49.97 28.14
CA SER A 1092 27.53 49.37 28.71
C SER A 1092 28.56 49.02 27.63
N TRP A 1093 28.10 48.47 26.50
CA TRP A 1093 28.92 48.13 25.34
C TRP A 1093 29.57 49.37 24.72
N MET A 1094 28.82 50.45 24.57
CA MET A 1094 29.31 51.71 24.01
C MET A 1094 30.36 52.36 24.91
N LEU A 1095 30.18 52.30 26.24
CA LEU A 1095 31.18 52.76 27.20
C LEU A 1095 32.48 51.92 27.11
N LEU A 1096 32.35 50.61 26.98
CA LEU A 1096 33.49 49.69 26.85
C LEU A 1096 34.26 49.91 25.55
N LEU A 1097 33.55 50.15 24.44
CA LEU A 1097 34.14 50.54 23.16
C LEU A 1097 34.93 51.84 23.28
N ALA A 1098 34.36 52.88 23.89
CA ALA A 1098 35.05 54.15 24.12
C ALA A 1098 36.29 53.97 25.03
N ALA A 1099 36.20 53.11 26.06
CA ALA A 1099 37.33 52.75 26.91
C ALA A 1099 38.50 52.18 26.12
N VAL A 1100 38.23 51.30 25.16
CA VAL A 1100 39.26 50.70 24.29
C VAL A 1100 39.83 51.74 23.32
N GLU A 1101 38.98 52.45 22.56
CA GLU A 1101 39.43 53.36 21.50
C GLU A 1101 40.19 54.59 22.03
N ILE A 1102 39.79 55.12 23.19
CA ILE A 1102 40.47 56.28 23.80
C ILE A 1102 41.79 55.83 24.47
N SER A 1103 41.81 54.65 25.11
CA SER A 1103 43.01 54.14 25.79
C SER A 1103 44.07 53.62 24.83
N ALA A 1104 43.69 53.28 23.60
CA ALA A 1104 44.59 52.82 22.55
C ALA A 1104 45.41 53.96 21.89
N GLN A 1105 45.11 55.24 22.18
CA GLN A 1105 45.80 56.39 21.60
C GLN A 1105 47.10 56.71 22.35
N PRO A 1106 48.30 56.41 21.79
CA PRO A 1106 49.58 56.58 22.49
C PRO A 1106 49.95 58.06 22.72
N GLU A 1107 49.36 58.97 21.94
CA GLU A 1107 49.61 60.42 21.96
C GLU A 1107 48.93 61.13 23.16
N LEU A 1108 47.96 60.47 23.83
CA LEU A 1108 47.19 61.09 24.91
C LEU A 1108 47.84 60.83 26.29
N ALA A 1109 48.07 61.90 27.05
CA ALA A 1109 48.47 61.80 28.45
C ALA A 1109 47.36 61.10 29.29
N PRO A 1110 47.71 60.33 30.34
CA PRO A 1110 46.74 59.58 31.16
C PRO A 1110 45.59 60.43 31.72
N GLU A 1111 45.85 61.70 32.09
CA GLU A 1111 44.83 62.62 32.59
C GLU A 1111 43.83 63.02 31.49
N LYS A 1112 44.27 63.09 30.24
CA LYS A 1112 43.42 63.43 29.09
C LYS A 1112 42.55 62.23 28.68
N VAL A 1113 43.09 61.02 28.75
CA VAL A 1113 42.31 59.77 28.62
C VAL A 1113 41.23 59.73 29.70
N ALA A 1114 41.58 59.93 30.97
CA ALA A 1114 40.63 59.91 32.08
C ALA A 1114 39.49 60.92 31.90
N ARG A 1115 39.80 62.17 31.49
CA ARG A 1115 38.79 63.20 31.21
C ARG A 1115 37.83 62.82 30.08
N ARG A 1116 38.35 62.25 28.98
CA ARG A 1116 37.51 61.83 27.84
C ARG A 1116 36.59 60.68 28.21
N LEU A 1117 37.09 59.71 28.96
CA LEU A 1117 36.29 58.59 29.45
C LEU A 1117 35.22 59.02 30.46
N ASP A 1118 35.54 59.91 31.38
CA ASP A 1118 34.55 60.50 32.29
C ASP A 1118 33.45 61.27 31.53
N ALA A 1119 33.81 61.99 30.45
CA ALA A 1119 32.83 62.65 29.59
C ALA A 1119 31.90 61.63 28.90
N CYS A 1120 32.44 60.52 28.39
CA CYS A 1120 31.65 59.44 27.79
C CYS A 1120 30.71 58.80 28.83
N TYR A 1121 31.22 58.52 30.03
CA TYR A 1121 30.43 57.98 31.13
C TYR A 1121 29.26 58.91 31.50
N LYS A 1122 29.48 60.23 31.54
CA LYS A 1122 28.41 61.21 31.81
C LYS A 1122 27.31 61.19 30.76
N VAL A 1123 27.65 60.98 29.48
CA VAL A 1123 26.68 60.81 28.40
C VAL A 1123 25.88 59.52 28.62
N ILE A 1124 26.56 58.40 28.89
CA ILE A 1124 25.90 57.11 29.16
C ILE A 1124 24.98 57.18 30.39
N ALA A 1125 25.45 57.77 31.49
CA ALA A 1125 24.64 57.95 32.70
C ALA A 1125 23.43 58.87 32.47
N ALA A 1126 23.54 59.84 31.56
CA ALA A 1126 22.39 60.66 31.16
C ALA A 1126 21.37 59.87 30.35
N LEU A 1127 21.82 58.96 29.47
CA LEU A 1127 20.94 58.07 28.71
C LEU A 1127 20.23 57.05 29.60
N GLN A 1128 20.93 56.49 30.59
CA GLN A 1128 20.33 55.58 31.57
C GLN A 1128 19.27 56.29 32.42
N ARG A 1129 19.50 57.53 32.86
CA ARG A 1129 18.44 58.32 33.54
C ARG A 1129 17.25 58.65 32.62
N ALA A 1130 17.51 58.92 31.34
CA ALA A 1130 16.45 59.16 30.37
C ALA A 1130 15.61 57.89 30.12
N GLU A 1131 16.24 56.72 30.16
CA GLU A 1131 15.60 55.41 30.10
C GLU A 1131 14.65 55.19 31.27
N GLU A 1132 15.11 55.40 32.51
CA GLU A 1132 14.27 55.29 33.71
C GLU A 1132 13.04 56.22 33.64
N ALA A 1133 13.21 57.43 33.10
CA ALA A 1133 12.13 58.42 32.95
C ALA A 1133 11.19 58.13 31.76
N SER A 1134 11.56 57.24 30.84
CA SER A 1134 10.84 57.02 29.59
C SER A 1134 9.65 56.06 29.69
N GLU A 1135 9.51 55.34 30.80
CA GLU A 1135 8.58 54.20 30.92
C GLU A 1135 8.72 53.21 29.74
N TYR A 1136 9.94 53.03 29.22
CA TYR A 1136 10.28 52.14 28.11
C TYR A 1136 9.64 52.52 26.75
N GLN A 1137 9.16 53.77 26.61
CA GLN A 1137 8.58 54.26 25.36
C GLN A 1137 9.60 55.09 24.58
N VAL A 1138 9.80 54.76 23.30
CA VAL A 1138 10.82 55.41 22.45
C VAL A 1138 10.61 56.93 22.38
N ALA A 1139 9.35 57.39 22.26
CA ALA A 1139 9.04 58.81 22.19
C ALA A 1139 9.44 59.56 23.49
N LYS A 1140 9.10 58.98 24.64
CA LYS A 1140 9.45 59.55 25.95
C LYS A 1140 10.95 59.50 26.22
N LEU A 1141 11.65 58.46 25.75
CA LEU A 1141 13.10 58.32 25.85
C LEU A 1141 13.82 59.45 25.09
N VAL A 1142 13.36 59.76 23.87
CA VAL A 1142 13.90 60.88 23.08
C VAL A 1142 13.63 62.23 23.75
N GLU A 1143 12.46 62.40 24.37
CA GLU A 1143 12.12 63.63 25.10
C GLU A 1143 12.98 63.78 26.37
N ALA A 1144 13.07 62.74 27.20
CA ALA A 1144 13.85 62.74 28.43
C ALA A 1144 15.35 62.95 28.18
N ALA A 1145 15.90 62.45 27.07
CA ALA A 1145 17.29 62.66 26.68
C ALA A 1145 17.61 64.11 26.26
N ARG A 1146 16.59 64.95 26.01
CA ARG A 1146 16.74 66.38 25.66
C ARG A 1146 16.70 67.31 26.87
N GLU A 1147 16.18 66.85 28.00
CA GLU A 1147 16.08 67.69 29.20
C GLU A 1147 17.45 67.85 29.88
N PRO A 1148 17.87 69.08 30.23
CA PRO A 1148 19.10 69.29 30.98
C PRO A 1148 18.94 68.72 32.39
N ALA A 1149 19.99 68.03 32.88
CA ALA A 1149 20.00 67.41 34.19
C ALA A 1149 19.73 68.46 35.29
N HIS A 1150 18.52 68.47 35.86
CA HIS A 1150 18.26 69.19 37.09
C HIS A 1150 18.91 68.42 38.26
N PRO A 1151 19.77 69.07 39.07
CA PRO A 1151 20.35 68.41 40.23
C PRO A 1151 19.24 68.19 41.28
N LYS A 1152 19.10 66.96 41.75
CA LYS A 1152 18.46 66.66 43.04
C LYS A 1152 19.52 66.30 44.06
#